data_AF-S7TA40-F1
#
_entry.id   AF-S7TA40-F1
#
_cell.length_a   1.000
_cell.length_b   1.000
_cell.length_c   1.000
_cell.angle_alpha   90.00
_cell.angle_beta   90.00
_cell.angle_gamma   90.00
#
_symmetry.space_group_name_H-M   'P 1'
#
loop_
_entity.id
_entity.type
_entity.pdbx_description
1 polymer ?
#
loop_
_entity_poly.entity_id
_entity_poly.type
_entity_poly.pdbx_seq_one_letter_code
_entity_poly.pdbx_strand_id
1 'polypeptide(L)'
;MELFATDLERLAFLLEADAALTLDPDALGSEAAEQSAPEELPPEKRPKYITNYIGSKQKLVDWIWKHTPEGTGTVLDAFSGSAVVAYMYKTKGLQVIANDRLRYCHHAAKAIIENNSVRLSEDEIEALLADNAKAGSFVQDNFKGIFFAKGVHALIDTIRANCDKLSGFKKDIALFGLGKTCMSGKGGFGHFSSSTDYGRRQDTPDEFKDRLRKNLQRINALVFDNDKENKAHRQDINDLLPKAKADLAYFDPPYATEFSTTNYERAYHFVEGLMTYWEGLEIKADTKVKYYETDHKTVTKANASEFFQTFLGNAKHIPHWLISYRDHAYPNEQEMKRIIGSFGKQSRMKSKDHHYAITSKHGEASNAKERLFVCAPGAKASAEREEKPVPMAAAANFHTSIPVDIRLGDGERLATEAMDVGSAGDPQFSFVLCRTGTNKNGDHFTAEELSGRHMTAVNKKVDLQHSQEFNDIVGGIVAADYLEDDNGGRVECVGELYVHDTPAARLAYKLMKRGIISQVSMECDYQEGECSVCHKRFQNKADYCTHLRKFKGRDVGGQPVFEILHGVTFTGLGLLDRKGADENARILQVASLQSQPDQSQPEGDSTMEDKTKPTDEPAVEAAKKKPSQQEGDPARVTDLEKENRQLKAQVAELQKRVQELEAEQKAAACRSRAKKLLTRLEKQGLSFASEEDREAELKRLAELSDETFAATEAAYERLPKSAKADKDKEEKPADSDQGGKPAAKASTETPLRSDAGVRPHDVDDRKVSLEDRLRDGFMAAYRNRVGEDFPEHSQINA
;
A
#
# COMPACT_ATOMS: atom_id res chain seq x y z
N MET A 1 -32.64 12.02 -9.27
CA MET A 1 -31.41 11.23 -9.52
C MET A 1 -30.74 10.98 -8.18
N GLU A 2 -30.64 9.72 -7.78
CA GLU A 2 -29.91 9.33 -6.55
C GLU A 2 -28.43 9.67 -6.71
N LEU A 3 -27.80 10.17 -5.64
CA LEU A 3 -26.40 10.65 -5.65
C LEU A 3 -25.37 9.54 -5.90
N PHE A 4 -25.80 8.29 -5.80
CA PHE A 4 -25.06 7.08 -6.15
C PHE A 4 -25.99 6.23 -7.01
N ALA A 5 -25.50 5.67 -8.10
CA ALA A 5 -26.30 4.80 -8.97
C ALA A 5 -26.59 3.45 -8.29
N THR A 6 -25.78 3.07 -7.28
CA THR A 6 -25.97 1.85 -6.49
C THR A 6 -25.57 2.03 -5.02
N ASP A 7 -26.12 1.18 -4.14
CA ASP A 7 -25.68 1.09 -2.73
C ASP A 7 -24.21 0.65 -2.58
N LEU A 8 -23.65 0.00 -3.60
CA LEU A 8 -22.24 -0.40 -3.68
C LEU A 8 -21.30 0.81 -3.86
N GLU A 9 -21.65 1.75 -4.74
CA GLU A 9 -20.91 3.00 -4.92
C GLU A 9 -20.95 3.87 -3.66
N ARG A 10 -22.10 3.89 -2.97
CA ARG A 10 -22.27 4.56 -1.68
C ARG A 10 -21.40 3.92 -0.60
N LEU A 11 -21.31 2.59 -0.57
CA LEU A 11 -20.47 1.86 0.38
C LEU A 11 -18.98 2.14 0.10
N ALA A 12 -18.52 2.00 -1.15
CA ALA A 12 -17.14 2.24 -1.54
C ALA A 12 -16.67 3.66 -1.19
N PHE A 13 -17.53 4.66 -1.42
CA PHE A 13 -17.28 6.05 -1.07
C PHE A 13 -17.17 6.30 0.45
N LEU A 14 -18.07 5.70 1.26
CA LEU A 14 -17.99 5.80 2.73
C LEU A 14 -16.71 5.16 3.28
N LEU A 15 -16.22 4.14 2.60
CA LEU A 15 -15.05 3.38 2.99
C LEU A 15 -13.73 4.09 2.62
N GLU A 16 -13.67 4.81 1.49
CA GLU A 16 -12.54 5.72 1.17
C GLU A 16 -12.43 6.88 2.18
N ALA A 17 -13.56 7.32 2.76
CA ALA A 17 -13.59 8.36 3.79
C ALA A 17 -13.19 7.84 5.19
N ASP A 18 -13.58 6.61 5.55
CA ASP A 18 -13.25 5.96 6.84
C ASP A 18 -11.73 5.67 6.98
N ALA A 19 -11.06 5.41 5.85
CA ALA A 19 -9.63 5.19 5.76
C ALA A 19 -8.74 6.34 6.30
N ALA A 20 -9.27 7.55 6.34
CA ALA A 20 -8.59 8.75 6.80
C ALA A 20 -8.80 9.04 8.30
N LEU A 21 -9.69 8.32 8.99
CA LEU A 21 -10.23 8.72 10.30
C LEU A 21 -9.60 8.05 11.54
N THR A 22 -8.51 7.30 11.40
CA THR A 22 -7.81 6.64 12.54
C THR A 22 -6.61 7.41 13.06
N LEU A 23 -6.72 8.74 13.18
CA LEU A 23 -5.79 9.55 13.98
C LEU A 23 -6.58 10.37 14.97
N ASP A 24 -6.32 10.14 16.26
CA ASP A 24 -6.78 10.98 17.36
C ASP A 24 -6.09 12.36 17.26
N PRO A 25 -6.82 13.43 16.87
CA PRO A 25 -6.24 14.76 16.69
C PRO A 25 -5.84 15.43 18.01
N ASP A 26 -6.31 14.91 19.15
CA ASP A 26 -6.14 15.53 20.47
C ASP A 26 -4.72 15.35 21.04
N ALA A 27 -3.91 14.41 20.52
CA ALA A 27 -2.56 14.13 21.03
C ALA A 27 -1.47 15.15 20.62
N LEU A 28 -1.79 16.10 19.72
CA LEU A 28 -0.84 17.14 19.26
C LEU A 28 -1.22 18.56 19.74
N GLY A 29 -2.32 18.69 20.48
CA GLY A 29 -2.84 19.99 20.95
C GLY A 29 -2.26 20.46 22.28
N SER A 30 -1.63 19.58 23.06
CA SER A 30 -1.17 19.92 24.42
C SER A 30 0.15 20.70 24.46
N GLU A 31 0.95 20.72 23.39
CA GLU A 31 2.21 21.49 23.35
C GLU A 31 2.04 22.90 22.77
N ALA A 32 0.95 23.18 22.05
CA ALA A 32 0.74 24.49 21.40
C ALA A 32 -0.02 25.51 22.27
N ALA A 33 -0.61 25.08 23.40
CA ALA A 33 -1.49 25.89 24.23
C ALA A 33 -0.76 26.81 25.24
N GLU A 34 0.57 26.76 25.32
CA GLU A 34 1.34 27.49 26.36
C GLU A 34 2.29 28.59 25.82
N GLN A 35 2.18 29.01 24.55
CA GLN A 35 3.04 30.08 24.02
C GLN A 35 2.23 31.34 23.70
N SER A 36 2.31 32.32 24.61
CA SER A 36 2.08 33.73 24.27
C SER A 36 3.00 34.08 23.11
N ALA A 37 2.43 34.40 21.94
CA ALA A 37 3.12 34.54 20.65
C ALA A 37 4.60 34.91 20.73
N PRO A 38 5.49 34.09 20.14
CA PRO A 38 6.65 34.72 19.49
C PRO A 38 7.16 33.93 18.27
N GLU A 39 7.47 34.66 17.21
CA GLU A 39 8.48 34.29 16.20
C GLU A 39 8.22 33.04 15.33
N GLU A 40 8.77 33.07 14.12
CA GLU A 40 8.61 31.99 13.15
C GLU A 40 9.31 30.71 13.64
N LEU A 41 8.59 29.59 13.70
CA LEU A 41 9.16 28.33 14.16
C LEU A 41 10.27 27.88 13.18
N PRO A 42 11.46 27.46 13.68
CA PRO A 42 12.52 26.89 12.86
C PRO A 42 11.99 25.74 12.00
N PRO A 43 12.52 25.50 10.78
CA PRO A 43 12.00 24.49 9.84
C PRO A 43 11.73 23.11 10.44
N GLU A 44 12.57 22.69 11.39
CA GLU A 44 12.49 21.38 12.06
C GLU A 44 11.40 21.30 13.15
N LYS A 45 10.93 22.45 13.67
CA LYS A 45 9.87 22.56 14.67
C LYS A 45 8.52 22.98 14.06
N ARG A 46 8.45 23.18 12.75
CA ARG A 46 7.21 23.58 12.08
C ARG A 46 6.15 22.47 12.19
N PRO A 47 4.90 22.81 12.50
CA PRO A 47 3.86 21.81 12.69
C PRO A 47 3.52 21.08 11.39
N LYS A 48 3.31 19.77 11.49
CA LYS A 48 2.76 18.97 10.38
C LYS A 48 1.32 19.37 10.12
N TYR A 49 1.00 19.66 8.87
CA TYR A 49 -0.36 19.93 8.45
C TYR A 49 -1.16 18.62 8.36
N ILE A 50 -2.23 18.53 9.15
CA ILE A 50 -3.16 17.40 9.18
C ILE A 50 -4.56 17.89 8.80
N THR A 51 -5.22 17.14 7.93
CA THR A 51 -6.52 17.50 7.35
C THR A 51 -7.40 16.28 7.06
N ASN A 52 -8.71 16.46 7.22
CA ASN A 52 -9.73 15.42 7.01
C ASN A 52 -10.40 15.59 5.63
N TYR A 53 -9.58 15.71 4.59
CA TYR A 53 -10.00 15.87 3.21
C TYR A 53 -9.82 14.54 2.46
N ILE A 54 -10.83 14.14 1.69
CA ILE A 54 -10.83 12.88 0.94
C ILE A 54 -9.70 12.91 -0.09
N GLY A 55 -8.95 11.81 -0.19
CA GLY A 55 -7.81 11.71 -1.11
C GLY A 55 -6.57 12.49 -0.68
N SER A 56 -6.55 13.07 0.53
CA SER A 56 -5.38 13.81 1.05
C SER A 56 -4.10 12.98 1.02
N LYS A 57 -3.07 13.53 0.39
CA LYS A 57 -1.75 12.89 0.23
C LYS A 57 -0.84 13.04 1.46
N GLN A 58 -1.38 13.35 2.63
CA GLN A 58 -0.63 13.56 3.87
C GLN A 58 0.35 12.43 4.22
N LYS A 59 -0.05 11.17 4.04
CA LYS A 59 0.80 9.99 4.30
C LYS A 59 1.82 9.71 3.18
N LEU A 60 1.72 10.43 2.07
CA LEU A 60 2.50 10.23 0.84
C LEU A 60 3.47 11.38 0.55
N VAL A 61 3.37 12.50 1.28
CA VAL A 61 4.20 13.70 1.02
C VAL A 61 5.71 13.43 1.01
N ASP A 62 6.22 12.59 1.92
CA ASP A 62 7.65 12.24 1.95
C ASP A 62 8.06 11.40 0.72
N TRP A 63 7.13 10.57 0.23
CA TRP A 63 7.36 9.74 -0.96
C TRP A 63 7.28 10.57 -2.24
N ILE A 64 6.34 11.52 -2.34
CA ILE A 64 6.24 12.49 -3.44
C ILE A 64 7.50 13.37 -3.46
N TRP A 65 7.93 13.86 -2.29
CA TRP A 65 9.17 14.63 -2.15
C TRP A 65 10.39 13.85 -2.64
N LYS A 66 10.55 12.58 -2.23
CA LYS A 66 11.65 11.71 -2.67
C LYS A 66 11.77 11.60 -4.20
N HIS A 67 10.66 11.70 -4.93
CA HIS A 67 10.62 11.58 -6.39
C HIS A 67 10.53 12.94 -7.10
N THR A 68 10.62 14.04 -6.36
CA THR A 68 10.73 15.38 -6.95
C THR A 68 12.09 15.53 -7.62
N PRO A 69 12.16 15.93 -8.90
CA PRO A 69 13.43 16.11 -9.59
C PRO A 69 14.36 17.08 -8.88
N GLU A 70 15.65 16.77 -8.84
CA GLU A 70 16.67 17.67 -8.32
C GLU A 70 16.69 18.99 -9.11
N GLY A 71 17.02 20.09 -8.44
CA GLY A 71 17.05 21.43 -9.05
C GLY A 71 15.68 22.08 -9.28
N THR A 72 14.57 21.44 -8.88
CA THR A 72 13.23 22.06 -8.92
C THR A 72 13.19 23.29 -8.01
N GLY A 73 12.99 24.48 -8.58
CA GLY A 73 12.85 25.73 -7.83
C GLY A 73 11.39 26.18 -7.67
N THR A 74 10.56 25.88 -8.67
CA THR A 74 9.14 26.27 -8.73
C THR A 74 8.23 25.07 -9.01
N VAL A 75 7.18 24.91 -8.20
CA VAL A 75 6.19 23.84 -8.33
C VAL A 75 4.80 24.41 -8.53
N LEU A 76 4.07 23.88 -9.51
CA LEU A 76 2.63 24.04 -9.66
C LEU A 76 1.92 22.84 -9.03
N ASP A 77 1.17 23.05 -7.95
CA ASP A 77 0.18 22.10 -7.45
C ASP A 77 -1.16 22.38 -8.16
N ALA A 78 -1.42 21.65 -9.24
CA ALA A 78 -2.49 21.93 -10.20
C ALA A 78 -3.91 21.70 -9.64
N PHE A 79 -4.04 20.71 -8.76
CA PHE A 79 -5.28 20.25 -8.14
C PHE A 79 -5.07 20.14 -6.63
N SER A 80 -4.81 21.28 -6.00
CA SER A 80 -4.25 21.33 -4.65
C SER A 80 -5.12 20.69 -3.58
N GLY A 81 -6.44 20.63 -3.76
CA GLY A 81 -7.37 20.05 -2.80
C GLY A 81 -7.18 20.64 -1.41
N SER A 82 -6.75 19.80 -0.46
CA SER A 82 -6.44 20.25 0.90
C SER A 82 -5.21 21.16 1.05
N ALA A 83 -4.42 21.35 -0.01
CA ALA A 83 -3.13 22.04 -0.10
C ALA A 83 -1.98 21.38 0.70
N VAL A 84 -2.10 20.09 1.06
CA VAL A 84 -1.05 19.37 1.81
C VAL A 84 0.25 19.19 1.01
N VAL A 85 0.16 18.91 -0.30
CA VAL A 85 1.34 18.74 -1.15
C VAL A 85 2.01 20.10 -1.43
N ALA A 86 1.23 21.11 -1.80
CA ALA A 86 1.69 22.50 -1.85
C ALA A 86 2.39 22.94 -0.55
N TYR A 87 1.81 22.62 0.62
CA TYR A 87 2.40 22.98 1.92
C TYR A 87 3.74 22.29 2.13
N MET A 88 3.85 21.00 1.79
CA MET A 88 5.12 20.29 1.82
C MET A 88 6.17 20.99 0.95
N TYR A 89 5.87 21.33 -0.31
CA TYR A 89 6.84 22.02 -1.17
C TYR A 89 7.26 23.39 -0.62
N LYS A 90 6.32 24.14 -0.04
CA LYS A 90 6.61 25.41 0.63
C LYS A 90 7.59 25.20 1.79
N THR A 91 7.39 24.16 2.62
CA THR A 91 8.31 23.83 3.74
C THR A 91 9.70 23.41 3.29
N LYS A 92 9.84 22.91 2.05
CA LYS A 92 11.12 22.57 1.42
C LYS A 92 11.83 23.78 0.78
N GLY A 93 11.25 24.98 0.87
CA GLY A 93 11.85 26.22 0.37
C GLY A 93 11.60 26.49 -1.11
N LEU A 94 10.68 25.76 -1.76
CA LEU A 94 10.35 25.94 -3.17
C LEU A 94 9.28 27.03 -3.33
N GLN A 95 9.29 27.70 -4.49
CA GLN A 95 8.20 28.58 -4.88
C GLN A 95 6.99 27.71 -5.27
N VAL A 96 5.82 27.98 -4.70
CA VAL A 96 4.61 27.18 -4.93
C VAL A 96 3.51 28.01 -5.56
N ILE A 97 3.00 27.52 -6.68
CA ILE A 97 1.76 27.98 -7.31
C ILE A 97 0.73 26.90 -7.01
N ALA A 98 -0.26 27.20 -6.15
CA ALA A 98 -1.36 26.29 -5.86
C ALA A 98 -2.60 26.68 -6.66
N ASN A 99 -3.33 25.70 -7.17
CA ASN A 99 -4.61 25.94 -7.85
C ASN A 99 -5.65 24.91 -7.43
N ASP A 100 -6.89 25.35 -7.33
CA ASP A 100 -8.05 24.46 -7.27
C ASP A 100 -9.29 25.14 -7.84
N ARG A 101 -10.25 24.38 -8.38
CA ARG A 101 -11.54 24.92 -8.79
C ARG A 101 -12.42 25.24 -7.57
N LEU A 102 -12.32 24.43 -6.52
CA LEU A 102 -13.13 24.50 -5.32
C LEU A 102 -12.72 25.69 -4.45
N ARG A 103 -13.72 26.39 -3.91
CA ARG A 103 -13.53 27.60 -3.12
C ARG A 103 -12.92 27.31 -1.77
N TYR A 104 -13.32 26.21 -1.13
CA TYR A 104 -12.75 25.84 0.16
C TYR A 104 -11.25 25.53 0.03
N CYS A 105 -10.89 24.74 -0.99
CA CYS A 105 -9.51 24.42 -1.33
C CYS A 105 -8.69 25.68 -1.61
N HIS A 106 -9.27 26.62 -2.37
CA HIS A 106 -8.64 27.93 -2.62
C HIS A 106 -8.43 28.73 -1.33
N HIS A 107 -9.41 28.84 -0.44
CA HIS A 107 -9.23 29.54 0.84
C HIS A 107 -8.17 28.87 1.72
N ALA A 108 -8.10 27.53 1.72
CA ALA A 108 -7.03 26.80 2.40
C ALA A 108 -5.66 27.16 1.82
N ALA A 109 -5.50 27.13 0.49
CA ALA A 109 -4.26 27.49 -0.19
C ALA A 109 -3.87 28.97 0.04
N LYS A 110 -4.83 29.91 0.01
CA LYS A 110 -4.59 31.31 0.37
C LYS A 110 -4.09 31.44 1.80
N ALA A 111 -4.69 30.71 2.74
CA ALA A 111 -4.38 30.80 4.16
C ALA A 111 -3.00 30.24 4.54
N ILE A 112 -2.54 29.14 3.92
CA ILE A 112 -1.30 28.45 4.34
C ILE A 112 -0.18 28.44 3.29
N ILE A 113 -0.48 28.69 2.01
CA ILE A 113 0.51 28.68 0.92
C ILE A 113 0.91 30.10 0.54
N GLU A 114 -0.03 30.92 0.06
CA GLU A 114 0.27 32.29 -0.37
C GLU A 114 0.53 33.25 0.79
N ASN A 115 -0.10 33.01 1.94
CA ASN A 115 0.10 33.82 3.13
C ASN A 115 1.44 33.50 3.81
N ASN A 116 2.28 34.52 3.96
CA ASN A 116 3.59 34.39 4.58
C ASN A 116 3.58 34.71 6.09
N SER A 117 2.69 35.58 6.56
CA SER A 117 2.82 36.13 7.93
C SER A 117 1.53 36.53 8.61
N VAL A 118 0.42 36.69 7.88
CA VAL A 118 -0.84 37.16 8.47
C VAL A 118 -1.47 36.06 9.31
N ARG A 119 -1.77 36.37 10.57
CA ARG A 119 -2.44 35.47 11.52
C ARG A 119 -3.65 36.17 12.10
N LEU A 120 -4.60 35.38 12.61
CA LEU A 120 -5.68 35.91 13.45
C LEU A 120 -5.14 36.11 14.87
N SER A 121 -5.38 37.28 15.45
CA SER A 121 -5.18 37.51 16.89
C SER A 121 -6.26 36.80 17.72
N GLU A 122 -6.02 36.58 19.01
CA GLU A 122 -7.02 36.00 19.91
C GLU A 122 -8.30 36.86 19.97
N ASP A 123 -8.18 38.20 19.99
CA ASP A 123 -9.33 39.10 19.94
C ASP A 123 -10.17 38.91 18.67
N GLU A 124 -9.52 38.65 17.53
CA GLU A 124 -10.21 38.36 16.27
C GLU A 124 -10.87 36.98 16.27
N ILE A 125 -10.25 35.99 16.91
CA ILE A 125 -10.84 34.66 17.09
C ILE A 125 -12.07 34.76 18.00
N GLU A 126 -12.00 35.49 19.11
CA GLU A 126 -13.15 35.74 19.98
C GLU A 126 -14.25 36.52 19.25
N ALA A 127 -13.89 37.52 18.44
CA ALA A 127 -14.86 38.26 17.62
C ALA A 127 -15.56 37.38 16.56
N LEU A 128 -14.89 36.34 16.05
CA LEU A 128 -15.52 35.35 15.17
C LEU A 128 -16.57 34.50 15.91
N LEU A 129 -16.30 34.17 17.17
CA LEU A 129 -17.13 33.30 18.02
C LEU A 129 -18.25 34.04 18.78
N ALA A 130 -18.17 35.37 18.79
CA ALA A 130 -19.15 36.26 19.42
C ALA A 130 -20.50 36.26 18.69
N ASP A 131 -21.56 36.49 19.45
CA ASP A 131 -22.91 36.59 18.91
C ASP A 131 -23.04 37.79 17.96
N ASN A 132 -23.86 37.63 16.91
CA ASN A 132 -24.07 38.66 15.90
C ASN A 132 -25.56 38.79 15.57
N ALA A 133 -26.20 39.82 16.13
CA ALA A 133 -27.62 40.10 15.90
C ALA A 133 -27.97 40.44 14.44
N LYS A 134 -26.98 40.72 13.59
CA LYS A 134 -27.17 40.98 12.15
C LYS A 134 -26.97 39.72 11.30
N ALA A 135 -26.65 38.57 11.89
CA ALA A 135 -26.49 37.33 11.15
C ALA A 135 -27.83 36.91 10.52
N GLY A 136 -27.75 36.38 9.30
CA GLY A 136 -28.89 35.73 8.66
C GLY A 136 -29.20 34.38 9.29
N SER A 137 -30.13 33.65 8.68
CA SER A 137 -30.55 32.32 9.11
C SER A 137 -30.49 31.28 7.99
N PHE A 138 -29.74 31.54 6.92
CA PHE A 138 -29.78 30.71 5.71
C PHE A 138 -29.42 29.25 5.99
N VAL A 139 -28.34 29.00 6.73
CA VAL A 139 -27.89 27.64 7.06
C VAL A 139 -28.89 26.95 7.97
N GLN A 140 -29.42 27.68 8.95
CA GLN A 140 -30.51 27.19 9.81
C GLN A 140 -31.77 26.83 9.02
N ASP A 141 -32.26 27.72 8.16
CA ASP A 141 -33.54 27.54 7.48
C ASP A 141 -33.48 26.44 6.42
N ASN A 142 -32.33 26.33 5.75
CA ASN A 142 -32.15 25.34 4.69
C ASN A 142 -31.65 24.00 5.23
N PHE A 143 -30.71 23.93 6.17
CA PHE A 143 -30.04 22.66 6.51
C PHE A 143 -30.38 22.08 7.89
N LYS A 144 -31.29 22.71 8.65
CA LYS A 144 -31.69 22.24 9.98
C LYS A 144 -32.07 20.77 10.00
N GLY A 145 -31.43 20.03 10.92
CA GLY A 145 -31.68 18.62 11.15
C GLY A 145 -31.01 17.69 10.14
N ILE A 146 -30.20 18.21 9.21
CA ILE A 146 -29.51 17.40 8.21
C ILE A 146 -28.09 17.04 8.69
N PHE A 147 -27.23 18.03 8.94
CA PHE A 147 -25.79 17.77 9.11
C PHE A 147 -25.26 17.91 10.53
N PHE A 148 -25.85 18.80 11.33
CA PHE A 148 -25.34 19.15 12.66
C PHE A 148 -26.41 19.05 13.75
N ALA A 149 -25.96 19.01 15.01
CA ALA A 149 -26.84 19.08 16.17
C ALA A 149 -27.68 20.38 16.22
N LYS A 150 -28.70 20.37 17.08
CA LYS A 150 -29.57 21.53 17.29
C LYS A 150 -28.75 22.74 17.77
N GLY A 151 -28.99 23.91 17.18
CA GLY A 151 -28.31 25.17 17.51
C GLY A 151 -27.04 25.43 16.69
N VAL A 152 -26.34 24.40 16.20
CA VAL A 152 -25.08 24.58 15.45
C VAL A 152 -25.29 25.28 14.10
N HIS A 153 -26.41 25.04 13.42
CA HIS A 153 -26.68 25.69 12.13
C HIS A 153 -26.78 27.22 12.26
N ALA A 154 -27.49 27.71 13.29
CA ALA A 154 -27.60 29.15 13.59
C ALA A 154 -26.26 29.76 13.99
N LEU A 155 -25.45 28.97 14.71
CA LEU A 155 -24.09 29.36 15.06
C LEU A 155 -23.20 29.47 13.81
N ILE A 156 -23.32 28.57 12.84
CA ILE A 156 -22.59 28.66 11.56
C ILE A 156 -22.99 29.93 10.81
N ASP A 157 -24.28 30.27 10.75
CA ASP A 157 -24.74 31.54 10.16
C ASP A 157 -24.09 32.76 10.85
N THR A 158 -24.04 32.74 12.19
CA THR A 158 -23.43 33.79 13.02
C THR A 158 -21.94 33.96 12.72
N ILE A 159 -21.19 32.85 12.78
CA ILE A 159 -19.75 32.86 12.52
C ILE A 159 -19.48 33.29 11.08
N ARG A 160 -20.26 32.79 10.11
CA ARG A 160 -20.09 33.15 8.70
C ARG A 160 -20.29 34.65 8.47
N ALA A 161 -21.27 35.26 9.12
CA ALA A 161 -21.48 36.71 9.08
C ALA A 161 -20.33 37.48 9.75
N ASN A 162 -19.70 36.92 10.79
CA ASN A 162 -18.49 37.50 11.39
C ASN A 162 -17.27 37.38 10.46
N CYS A 163 -17.11 36.27 9.73
CA CYS A 163 -16.06 36.13 8.73
C CYS A 163 -16.13 37.21 7.64
N ASP A 164 -17.31 37.72 7.29
CA ASP A 164 -17.46 38.79 6.29
C ASP A 164 -16.94 40.15 6.72
N LYS A 165 -16.74 40.36 8.03
CA LYS A 165 -16.12 41.59 8.57
C LYS A 165 -14.61 41.59 8.36
N LEU A 166 -14.00 40.44 8.11
CA LEU A 166 -12.57 40.30 7.84
C LEU A 166 -12.28 40.52 6.35
N SER A 167 -11.03 40.83 6.03
CA SER A 167 -10.55 40.99 4.66
C SER A 167 -9.18 40.33 4.46
N GLY A 168 -8.80 40.10 3.20
CA GLY A 168 -7.54 39.46 2.83
C GLY A 168 -7.35 38.08 3.48
N PHE A 169 -6.10 37.75 3.83
CA PHE A 169 -5.75 36.45 4.40
C PHE A 169 -6.44 36.13 5.72
N LYS A 170 -6.85 37.14 6.51
CA LYS A 170 -7.63 36.90 7.74
C LYS A 170 -8.99 36.28 7.44
N LYS A 171 -9.65 36.76 6.38
CA LYS A 171 -10.91 36.16 5.89
C LYS A 171 -10.66 34.74 5.37
N ASP A 172 -9.57 34.52 4.63
CA ASP A 172 -9.22 33.19 4.13
C ASP A 172 -8.97 32.18 5.26
N ILE A 173 -8.23 32.57 6.31
CA ILE A 173 -8.00 31.75 7.52
C ILE A 173 -9.33 31.43 8.20
N ALA A 174 -10.19 32.43 8.39
CA ALA A 174 -11.48 32.25 9.07
C ALA A 174 -12.42 31.30 8.30
N LEU A 175 -12.51 31.46 6.97
CA LEU A 175 -13.32 30.59 6.11
C LEU A 175 -12.76 29.17 6.04
N PHE A 176 -11.44 29.03 5.93
CA PHE A 176 -10.78 27.73 5.97
C PHE A 176 -11.02 27.04 7.33
N GLY A 177 -10.85 27.74 8.44
CA GLY A 177 -11.10 27.22 9.78
C GLY A 177 -12.56 26.81 10.01
N LEU A 178 -13.52 27.62 9.53
CA LEU A 178 -14.94 27.29 9.60
C LEU A 178 -15.28 26.05 8.77
N GLY A 179 -14.83 25.99 7.52
CA GLY A 179 -15.05 24.83 6.66
C GLY A 179 -14.42 23.55 7.23
N LYS A 180 -13.19 23.64 7.74
CA LYS A 180 -12.50 22.53 8.42
C LYS A 180 -13.29 22.04 9.63
N THR A 181 -13.80 22.96 10.44
CA THR A 181 -14.61 22.64 11.64
C THR A 181 -15.91 21.95 11.27
N CYS A 182 -16.56 22.38 10.19
CA CYS A 182 -17.73 21.72 9.62
C CYS A 182 -17.40 20.28 9.15
N MET A 183 -16.21 20.03 8.62
CA MET A 183 -15.81 18.70 8.16
C MET A 183 -15.39 17.76 9.30
N SER A 184 -14.73 18.26 10.34
CA SER A 184 -14.13 17.48 11.44
C SER A 184 -15.08 17.14 12.60
N GLY A 185 -16.39 17.08 12.34
CA GLY A 185 -17.45 16.74 13.31
C GLY A 185 -17.28 15.34 13.92
N LYS A 186 -17.50 15.16 15.24
CA LYS A 186 -17.61 13.80 15.82
C LYS A 186 -18.75 13.06 15.11
N GLY A 187 -18.46 11.89 14.54
CA GLY A 187 -19.43 11.10 13.78
C GLY A 187 -19.70 11.58 12.35
N GLY A 188 -18.92 12.53 11.80
CA GLY A 188 -19.01 12.97 10.41
C GLY A 188 -17.82 12.48 9.56
N PHE A 189 -18.09 11.93 8.38
CA PHE A 189 -17.07 11.39 7.45
C PHE A 189 -16.37 12.46 6.57
N GLY A 190 -16.26 13.71 7.06
CA GLY A 190 -15.65 14.81 6.30
C GLY A 190 -16.48 15.37 5.14
N HIS A 191 -17.38 14.59 4.52
CA HIS A 191 -18.23 15.01 3.39
C HIS A 191 -19.71 15.21 3.77
N PHE A 192 -20.50 15.73 2.83
CA PHE A 192 -21.90 16.13 3.02
C PHE A 192 -22.88 15.39 2.08
N SER A 193 -22.44 14.31 1.44
CA SER A 193 -23.23 13.52 0.47
C SER A 193 -24.27 12.55 1.05
N SER A 194 -24.43 12.42 2.38
CA SER A 194 -25.47 11.56 2.96
C SER A 194 -26.10 12.17 4.22
N SER A 195 -27.39 11.86 4.42
CA SER A 195 -28.25 12.43 5.48
C SER A 195 -28.70 11.42 6.56
N THR A 196 -28.15 10.19 6.60
CA THR A 196 -28.60 9.13 7.52
C THR A 196 -27.66 8.92 8.70
N ASP A 197 -28.16 8.27 9.77
CA ASP A 197 -27.62 8.08 11.15
C ASP A 197 -26.12 7.85 11.36
N TYR A 198 -25.37 7.54 10.32
CA TYR A 198 -23.93 7.28 10.37
C TYR A 198 -23.08 8.57 10.37
N GLY A 199 -23.64 9.73 10.01
CA GLY A 199 -22.89 10.96 9.73
C GLY A 199 -23.18 12.18 10.64
N ARG A 200 -23.97 12.03 11.70
CA ARG A 200 -24.45 13.20 12.47
C ARG A 200 -23.28 13.80 13.26
N ARG A 201 -22.97 15.07 12.98
CA ARG A 201 -21.98 15.85 13.72
C ARG A 201 -22.64 16.34 15.01
N GLN A 202 -22.45 15.58 16.09
CA GLN A 202 -23.22 15.72 17.34
C GLN A 202 -22.70 16.76 18.32
N ASP A 203 -21.64 17.47 17.97
CA ASP A 203 -21.11 18.54 18.79
C ASP A 203 -22.20 19.52 19.21
N THR A 204 -22.22 19.84 20.50
CA THR A 204 -22.98 20.97 21.02
C THR A 204 -22.45 22.29 20.43
N PRO A 205 -23.22 23.39 20.47
CA PRO A 205 -22.72 24.70 20.03
C PRO A 205 -21.39 25.10 20.68
N ASP A 206 -21.19 24.82 21.97
CA ASP A 206 -19.96 25.15 22.69
C ASP A 206 -18.78 24.27 22.22
N GLU A 207 -18.97 22.96 22.07
CA GLU A 207 -17.95 22.07 21.49
C GLU A 207 -17.57 22.49 20.06
N PHE A 208 -18.54 22.97 19.27
CA PHE A 208 -18.28 23.48 17.93
C PHE A 208 -17.43 24.76 17.97
N LYS A 209 -17.73 25.71 18.88
CA LYS A 209 -16.92 26.93 19.09
C LYS A 209 -15.50 26.58 19.51
N ASP A 210 -15.35 25.67 20.46
CA ASP A 210 -14.04 25.23 20.94
C ASP A 210 -13.22 24.54 19.86
N ARG A 211 -13.84 23.68 19.05
CA ARG A 211 -13.16 23.07 17.90
C ARG A 211 -12.76 24.11 16.86
N LEU A 212 -13.62 25.09 16.59
CA LEU A 212 -13.27 26.19 15.68
C LEU A 212 -12.06 26.96 16.19
N ARG A 213 -12.05 27.35 17.48
CA ARG A 213 -10.91 28.01 18.12
C ARG A 213 -9.62 27.21 17.93
N LYS A 214 -9.62 25.92 18.28
CA LYS A 214 -8.47 25.01 18.10
C LYS A 214 -8.02 24.92 16.64
N ASN A 215 -8.97 24.83 15.69
CA ASN A 215 -8.64 24.78 14.26
C ASN A 215 -8.00 26.09 13.78
N LEU A 216 -8.51 27.26 14.20
CA LEU A 216 -7.94 28.56 13.83
C LEU A 216 -6.54 28.75 14.39
N GLN A 217 -6.32 28.39 15.66
CA GLN A 217 -4.98 28.40 16.29
C GLN A 217 -4.02 27.47 15.54
N ARG A 218 -4.48 26.28 15.16
CA ARG A 218 -3.68 25.35 14.36
C ARG A 218 -3.35 25.91 12.97
N ILE A 219 -4.29 26.58 12.32
CA ILE A 219 -4.06 27.21 11.00
C ILE A 219 -3.05 28.36 11.12
N ASN A 220 -3.17 29.21 12.16
CA ASN A 220 -2.19 30.25 12.44
C ASN A 220 -0.76 29.69 12.57
N ALA A 221 -0.61 28.53 13.21
CA ALA A 221 0.69 27.87 13.39
C ALA A 221 1.28 27.31 12.08
N LEU A 222 0.47 27.14 11.03
CA LEU A 222 0.92 26.73 9.70
C LEU A 222 1.37 27.92 8.83
N VAL A 223 1.16 29.17 9.26
CA VAL A 223 1.55 30.35 8.49
C VAL A 223 3.02 30.67 8.75
N PHE A 224 3.83 30.64 7.69
CA PHE A 224 5.24 30.98 7.73
C PHE A 224 5.73 31.51 6.36
N ASP A 225 6.88 32.19 6.36
CA ASP A 225 7.53 32.68 5.15
C ASP A 225 8.64 31.70 4.71
N ASN A 226 8.74 31.44 3.42
CA ASN A 226 9.84 30.66 2.86
C ASN A 226 10.72 31.48 1.91
N ASP A 227 10.60 32.80 1.95
CA ASP A 227 11.29 33.77 1.11
C ASP A 227 11.00 33.56 -0.40
N LYS A 228 9.83 33.00 -0.72
CA LYS A 228 9.37 32.80 -2.10
C LYS A 228 8.04 33.50 -2.34
N GLU A 229 7.84 33.91 -3.59
CA GLU A 229 6.55 34.45 -4.03
C GLU A 229 5.58 33.30 -4.37
N ASN A 230 4.97 32.73 -3.34
CA ASN A 230 3.92 31.73 -3.50
C ASN A 230 2.62 32.38 -3.96
N LYS A 231 1.77 31.65 -4.69
CA LYS A 231 0.44 32.13 -5.15
C LYS A 231 -0.60 31.03 -5.03
N ALA A 232 -1.84 31.39 -4.72
CA ALA A 232 -2.98 30.51 -4.82
C ALA A 232 -4.00 31.07 -5.83
N HIS A 233 -4.47 30.21 -6.74
CA HIS A 233 -5.44 30.54 -7.78
C HIS A 233 -6.71 29.71 -7.64
N ARG A 234 -7.84 30.30 -8.05
CA ARG A 234 -9.11 29.59 -8.23
C ARG A 234 -9.53 29.66 -9.69
N GLN A 235 -8.95 28.80 -10.54
CA GLN A 235 -9.19 28.80 -11.97
C GLN A 235 -9.50 27.39 -12.48
N ASP A 236 -10.18 27.31 -13.63
CA ASP A 236 -10.21 26.06 -14.37
C ASP A 236 -8.78 25.69 -14.75
N ILE A 237 -8.43 24.42 -14.59
CA ILE A 237 -7.07 23.96 -14.81
C ILE A 237 -6.62 24.18 -16.26
N ASN A 238 -7.55 24.10 -17.22
CA ASN A 238 -7.27 24.32 -18.63
C ASN A 238 -7.04 25.79 -18.97
N ASP A 239 -7.55 26.71 -18.15
CA ASP A 239 -7.29 28.16 -18.29
C ASP A 239 -5.96 28.59 -17.65
N LEU A 240 -5.58 27.92 -16.56
CA LEU A 240 -4.37 28.23 -15.80
C LEU A 240 -3.11 27.61 -16.44
N LEU A 241 -3.15 26.32 -16.79
CA LEU A 241 -1.97 25.58 -17.22
C LEU A 241 -1.19 26.26 -18.35
N PRO A 242 -1.82 26.77 -19.43
CA PRO A 242 -1.10 27.43 -20.52
C PRO A 242 -0.33 28.68 -20.09
N LYS A 243 -0.72 29.30 -18.98
CA LYS A 243 -0.14 30.55 -18.44
C LYS A 243 0.87 30.28 -17.32
N ALA A 244 0.77 29.13 -16.66
CA ALA A 244 1.60 28.77 -15.53
C ALA A 244 3.04 28.50 -15.97
N LYS A 245 3.99 29.05 -15.21
CA LYS A 245 5.43 28.81 -15.38
C LYS A 245 5.95 28.15 -14.11
N ALA A 246 6.40 26.91 -14.23
CA ALA A 246 6.97 26.13 -13.15
C ALA A 246 7.98 25.14 -13.71
N ASP A 247 8.91 24.69 -12.87
CA ASP A 247 9.87 23.63 -13.23
C ASP A 247 9.19 22.25 -13.14
N LEU A 248 8.26 22.11 -12.20
CA LEU A 248 7.48 20.90 -11.96
C LEU A 248 5.98 21.22 -11.88
N ALA A 249 5.15 20.44 -12.57
CA ALA A 249 3.72 20.36 -12.28
C ALA A 249 3.40 19.06 -11.53
N TYR A 250 2.82 19.20 -10.35
CA TYR A 250 2.22 18.12 -9.60
C TYR A 250 0.72 18.04 -9.92
N PHE A 251 0.26 16.85 -10.27
CA PHE A 251 -1.11 16.55 -10.62
C PHE A 251 -1.67 15.48 -9.69
N ASP A 252 -2.72 15.83 -8.95
CA ASP A 252 -3.59 14.90 -8.21
C ASP A 252 -5.05 15.12 -8.67
N PRO A 253 -5.36 14.81 -9.92
CA PRO A 253 -6.65 15.17 -10.53
C PRO A 253 -7.79 14.30 -9.97
N PRO A 254 -9.06 14.70 -10.14
CA PRO A 254 -10.17 13.77 -9.99
C PRO A 254 -10.06 12.64 -11.03
N TYR A 255 -10.32 11.41 -10.60
CA TYR A 255 -10.31 10.23 -11.47
C TYR A 255 -11.44 9.25 -11.13
N ALA A 256 -11.75 8.39 -12.10
CA ALA A 256 -12.67 7.28 -11.94
C ALA A 256 -11.88 6.00 -11.62
N THR A 257 -12.42 5.14 -10.78
CA THR A 257 -11.89 3.79 -10.53
C THR A 257 -12.86 2.73 -11.06
N GLU A 258 -12.43 1.46 -11.06
CA GLU A 258 -13.31 0.31 -11.30
C GLU A 258 -14.42 0.19 -10.24
N PHE A 259 -14.26 0.85 -9.09
CA PHE A 259 -15.15 0.71 -7.94
C PHE A 259 -15.98 1.97 -7.66
N SER A 260 -15.52 3.15 -8.06
CA SER A 260 -16.09 4.43 -7.64
C SER A 260 -15.83 5.56 -8.64
N THR A 261 -16.74 6.55 -8.65
CA THR A 261 -16.49 7.87 -9.22
C THR A 261 -16.84 8.92 -8.17
N THR A 262 -15.94 9.88 -7.95
CA THR A 262 -16.13 10.89 -6.91
C THR A 262 -16.23 12.28 -7.53
N ASN A 263 -17.34 12.96 -7.28
CA ASN A 263 -17.49 14.38 -7.59
C ASN A 263 -17.28 15.20 -6.30
N TYR A 264 -16.09 15.77 -6.16
CA TYR A 264 -15.68 16.52 -4.97
C TYR A 264 -16.59 17.72 -4.68
N GLU A 265 -17.02 18.47 -5.69
CA GLU A 265 -17.93 19.61 -5.52
C GLU A 265 -19.27 19.19 -4.92
N ARG A 266 -19.83 18.07 -5.40
CA ARG A 266 -21.07 17.50 -4.83
C ARG A 266 -20.84 16.93 -3.43
N ALA A 267 -19.73 16.24 -3.20
CA ALA A 267 -19.38 15.68 -1.91
C ALA A 267 -19.19 16.76 -0.83
N TYR A 268 -18.63 17.91 -1.21
CA TYR A 268 -18.34 19.05 -0.34
C TYR A 268 -19.32 20.22 -0.50
N HIS A 269 -20.46 20.02 -1.16
CA HIS A 269 -21.39 21.11 -1.53
C HIS A 269 -21.76 22.02 -0.35
N PHE A 270 -21.86 21.49 0.87
CA PHE A 270 -22.17 22.31 2.03
C PHE A 270 -21.05 23.31 2.34
N VAL A 271 -19.80 22.84 2.37
CA VAL A 271 -18.64 23.68 2.66
C VAL A 271 -18.35 24.61 1.48
N GLU A 272 -18.48 24.12 0.24
CA GLU A 272 -18.33 24.93 -0.96
C GLU A 272 -19.36 26.06 -1.03
N GLY A 273 -20.62 25.75 -0.76
CA GLY A 273 -21.69 26.75 -0.66
C GLY A 273 -21.43 27.74 0.47
N LEU A 274 -20.96 27.25 1.63
CA LEU A 274 -20.63 28.10 2.79
C LEU A 274 -19.58 29.16 2.46
N MET A 275 -18.61 28.89 1.58
CA MET A 275 -17.59 29.89 1.20
C MET A 275 -18.22 31.14 0.58
N THR A 276 -19.33 30.98 -0.15
CA THR A 276 -20.09 32.09 -0.78
C THR A 276 -21.38 32.43 -0.05
N TYR A 277 -21.67 31.75 1.06
CA TYR A 277 -22.97 31.80 1.70
C TYR A 277 -24.12 31.53 0.70
N TRP A 278 -23.88 30.60 -0.23
CA TRP A 278 -24.78 30.21 -1.33
C TRP A 278 -25.23 31.34 -2.26
N GLU A 279 -24.54 32.49 -2.26
CA GLU A 279 -24.85 33.58 -3.18
C GLU A 279 -24.69 33.13 -4.65
N GLY A 280 -25.78 33.25 -5.42
CA GLY A 280 -25.83 32.86 -6.82
C GLY A 280 -25.91 31.34 -7.09
N LEU A 281 -26.17 30.52 -6.05
CA LEU A 281 -26.33 29.07 -6.19
C LEU A 281 -27.79 28.64 -6.08
N GLU A 282 -28.25 27.79 -6.99
CA GLU A 282 -29.60 27.20 -6.93
C GLU A 282 -29.58 25.90 -6.09
N ILE A 283 -30.25 25.90 -4.93
CA ILE A 283 -30.37 24.71 -4.07
C ILE A 283 -31.48 23.78 -4.56
N LYS A 284 -31.18 22.48 -4.66
CA LYS A 284 -32.17 21.42 -4.86
C LYS A 284 -32.83 21.02 -3.54
N ALA A 285 -33.83 21.82 -3.16
CA ALA A 285 -34.55 21.69 -1.89
C ALA A 285 -35.30 20.37 -1.71
N ASP A 286 -35.63 19.68 -2.81
CA ASP A 286 -36.28 18.37 -2.87
C ASP A 286 -35.33 17.21 -2.51
N THR A 287 -34.02 17.47 -2.45
CA THR A 287 -33.02 16.44 -2.12
C THR A 287 -32.76 16.36 -0.62
N LYS A 288 -32.46 15.16 -0.11
CA LYS A 288 -32.22 14.92 1.33
C LYS A 288 -31.06 15.74 1.92
N VAL A 289 -30.06 16.06 1.10
CA VAL A 289 -28.86 16.80 1.51
C VAL A 289 -28.83 18.24 1.00
N LYS A 290 -29.81 18.65 0.18
CA LYS A 290 -29.95 20.01 -0.35
C LYS A 290 -28.69 20.56 -1.02
N TYR A 291 -28.10 19.76 -1.91
CA TYR A 291 -26.98 20.22 -2.73
C TYR A 291 -27.41 21.29 -3.74
N TYR A 292 -26.47 22.09 -4.24
CA TYR A 292 -26.73 23.11 -5.26
C TYR A 292 -26.42 22.60 -6.67
N GLU A 293 -27.04 23.17 -7.70
CA GLU A 293 -26.74 22.86 -9.09
C GLU A 293 -25.32 23.26 -9.49
N THR A 294 -24.61 22.33 -10.12
CA THR A 294 -23.24 22.55 -10.60
C THR A 294 -23.07 22.02 -12.02
N ASP A 295 -22.29 22.74 -12.81
CA ASP A 295 -21.84 22.37 -14.16
C ASP A 295 -20.64 21.40 -14.13
N HIS A 296 -20.10 21.08 -12.94
CA HIS A 296 -18.93 20.22 -12.79
C HIS A 296 -19.22 18.79 -13.27
N LYS A 297 -18.55 18.43 -14.38
CA LYS A 297 -18.65 17.10 -14.98
C LYS A 297 -17.86 16.09 -14.16
N THR A 298 -18.54 15.04 -13.71
CA THR A 298 -17.88 13.90 -13.04
C THR A 298 -16.97 13.17 -14.04
N VAL A 299 -15.75 12.83 -13.60
CA VAL A 299 -14.84 11.96 -14.36
C VAL A 299 -15.36 10.52 -14.26
N THR A 300 -15.48 9.87 -15.40
CA THR A 300 -15.99 8.51 -15.58
C THR A 300 -15.05 7.74 -16.49
N LYS A 301 -15.15 6.41 -16.52
CA LYS A 301 -14.38 5.58 -17.46
C LYS A 301 -14.49 6.06 -18.92
N ALA A 302 -15.66 6.56 -19.33
CA ALA A 302 -15.92 6.98 -20.70
C ALA A 302 -15.22 8.30 -21.10
N ASN A 303 -15.04 9.24 -20.16
CA ASN A 303 -14.47 10.56 -20.45
C ASN A 303 -13.06 10.78 -19.87
N ALA A 304 -12.54 9.84 -19.06
CA ALA A 304 -11.27 9.99 -18.36
C ALA A 304 -10.08 10.23 -19.32
N SER A 305 -9.99 9.51 -20.43
CA SER A 305 -8.91 9.68 -21.40
C SER A 305 -8.88 11.08 -22.00
N GLU A 306 -10.04 11.62 -22.39
CA GLU A 306 -10.16 12.99 -22.92
C GLU A 306 -9.81 14.02 -21.86
N PHE A 307 -10.31 13.84 -20.63
CA PHE A 307 -10.02 14.71 -19.50
C PHE A 307 -8.50 14.82 -19.24
N PHE A 308 -7.80 13.68 -19.16
CA PHE A 308 -6.34 13.65 -18.95
C PHE A 308 -5.55 14.20 -20.14
N GLN A 309 -5.95 13.86 -21.37
CA GLN A 309 -5.30 14.42 -22.58
C GLN A 309 -5.38 15.94 -22.63
N THR A 310 -6.52 16.51 -22.23
CA THR A 310 -6.75 17.96 -22.32
C THR A 310 -5.81 18.73 -21.39
N PHE A 311 -5.82 18.44 -20.08
CA PHE A 311 -5.00 19.22 -19.15
C PHE A 311 -3.50 18.90 -19.32
N LEU A 312 -3.11 17.64 -19.57
CA LEU A 312 -1.70 17.32 -19.80
C LEU A 312 -1.16 17.97 -21.08
N GLY A 313 -1.98 18.07 -22.14
CA GLY A 313 -1.63 18.80 -23.35
C GLY A 313 -1.38 20.30 -23.09
N ASN A 314 -2.18 20.90 -22.21
CA ASN A 314 -2.02 22.29 -21.77
C ASN A 314 -0.77 22.50 -20.88
N ALA A 315 -0.20 21.43 -20.30
CA ALA A 315 0.98 21.47 -19.46
C ALA A 315 2.30 21.13 -20.18
N LYS A 316 2.27 20.89 -21.50
CA LYS A 316 3.41 20.34 -22.26
C LYS A 316 4.71 21.15 -22.14
N HIS A 317 4.59 22.47 -21.96
CA HIS A 317 5.72 23.39 -21.81
C HIS A 317 6.42 23.28 -20.46
N ILE A 318 5.77 22.69 -19.44
CA ILE A 318 6.36 22.44 -18.13
C ILE A 318 7.27 21.20 -18.26
N PRO A 319 8.56 21.27 -17.87
CA PRO A 319 9.51 20.22 -18.19
C PRO A 319 9.24 18.92 -17.44
N HIS A 320 8.98 18.99 -16.13
CA HIS A 320 8.73 17.82 -15.30
C HIS A 320 7.26 17.73 -14.86
N TRP A 321 6.72 16.51 -14.84
CA TRP A 321 5.42 16.24 -14.22
C TRP A 321 5.54 15.14 -13.16
N LEU A 322 4.81 15.31 -12.07
CA LEU A 322 4.51 14.26 -11.12
C LEU A 322 3.00 14.05 -11.11
N ILE A 323 2.54 12.86 -11.49
CA ILE A 323 1.10 12.54 -11.53
C ILE A 323 0.82 11.47 -10.47
N SER A 324 0.16 11.87 -9.39
CA SER A 324 -0.37 10.97 -8.37
C SER A 324 -1.67 10.34 -8.86
N TYR A 325 -1.78 9.03 -8.68
CA TYR A 325 -2.83 8.24 -9.28
C TYR A 325 -3.04 6.95 -8.49
N ARG A 326 -4.28 6.43 -8.44
CA ARG A 326 -4.57 5.14 -7.80
C ARG A 326 -4.47 3.99 -8.81
N ASP A 327 -4.16 2.79 -8.35
CA ASP A 327 -4.39 1.57 -9.14
C ASP A 327 -5.88 1.35 -9.43
N HIS A 328 -6.17 0.51 -10.43
CA HIS A 328 -7.53 0.24 -10.92
C HIS A 328 -8.33 1.49 -11.32
N ALA A 329 -7.62 2.57 -11.69
CA ALA A 329 -8.23 3.81 -12.15
C ALA A 329 -8.17 3.97 -13.68
N TYR A 330 -9.08 4.80 -14.19
CA TYR A 330 -9.19 5.16 -15.61
C TYR A 330 -8.70 6.59 -15.86
N PRO A 331 -7.79 6.82 -16.83
CA PRO A 331 -7.20 5.83 -17.75
C PRO A 331 -6.26 4.84 -17.04
N ASN A 332 -6.17 3.61 -17.56
CA ASN A 332 -5.28 2.61 -16.97
C ASN A 332 -3.79 2.97 -17.18
N GLU A 333 -2.88 2.26 -16.54
CA GLU A 333 -1.44 2.56 -16.58
C GLU A 333 -0.86 2.61 -17.99
N GLN A 334 -1.29 1.72 -18.89
CA GLN A 334 -0.81 1.70 -20.27
C GLN A 334 -1.37 2.88 -21.07
N GLU A 335 -2.63 3.25 -20.84
CA GLU A 335 -3.26 4.43 -21.42
C GLU A 335 -2.58 5.72 -20.93
N MET A 336 -2.34 5.82 -19.63
CA MET A 336 -1.63 6.95 -19.03
C MET A 336 -0.22 7.12 -19.62
N LYS A 337 0.56 6.04 -19.73
CA LYS A 337 1.88 6.07 -20.38
C LYS A 337 1.79 6.52 -21.84
N ARG A 338 0.78 6.06 -22.59
CA ARG A 338 0.54 6.49 -23.98
C ARG A 338 0.18 7.97 -24.08
N ILE A 339 -0.70 8.46 -23.20
CA ILE A 339 -1.10 9.88 -23.14
C ILE A 339 0.10 10.76 -22.77
N ILE A 340 0.91 10.37 -21.79
CA ILE A 340 2.12 11.13 -21.43
C ILE A 340 3.12 11.12 -22.59
N GLY A 341 3.31 9.95 -23.23
CA GLY A 341 4.20 9.78 -24.37
C GLY A 341 3.81 10.60 -25.60
N SER A 342 2.51 10.78 -25.87
CA SER A 342 2.04 11.60 -27.00
C SER A 342 2.39 13.08 -26.86
N PHE A 343 2.71 13.55 -25.64
CA PHE A 343 3.21 14.89 -25.38
C PHE A 343 4.74 14.99 -25.31
N GLY A 344 5.46 13.96 -25.78
CA GLY A 344 6.92 13.96 -25.87
C GLY A 344 7.62 13.82 -24.52
N LYS A 345 6.95 13.20 -23.53
CA LYS A 345 7.52 12.94 -22.21
C LYS A 345 7.72 11.46 -21.97
N GLN A 346 8.82 11.11 -21.32
CA GLN A 346 9.03 9.78 -20.79
C GLN A 346 8.45 9.72 -19.38
N SER A 347 7.76 8.62 -19.06
CA SER A 347 7.16 8.40 -17.74
C SER A 347 7.74 7.14 -17.08
N ARG A 348 8.31 7.29 -15.88
CA ARG A 348 8.65 6.17 -14.99
C ARG A 348 7.58 6.08 -13.90
N MET A 349 7.00 4.90 -13.69
CA MET A 349 5.99 4.71 -12.65
C MET A 349 6.66 4.16 -11.39
N LYS A 350 6.41 4.81 -10.26
CA LYS A 350 6.76 4.31 -8.93
C LYS A 350 5.48 3.94 -8.19
N SER A 351 5.55 2.92 -7.36
CA SER A 351 4.38 2.42 -6.64
C SER A 351 4.66 2.36 -5.15
N LYS A 352 3.65 2.68 -4.35
CA LYS A 352 3.71 2.54 -2.90
C LYS A 352 2.40 1.94 -2.43
N ASP A 353 2.50 0.86 -1.65
CA ASP A 353 1.32 0.31 -0.99
C ASP A 353 0.73 1.39 -0.10
N HIS A 354 -0.53 1.72 -0.37
CA HIS A 354 -1.25 2.69 0.42
C HIS A 354 -2.52 2.02 0.88
N HIS A 355 -2.51 1.54 2.13
CA HIS A 355 -3.71 0.99 2.71
C HIS A 355 -4.71 2.14 2.93
N TYR A 356 -5.68 2.21 2.03
CA TYR A 356 -6.90 2.93 2.30
C TYR A 356 -7.72 1.97 3.15
N ALA A 357 -7.91 2.23 4.46
CA ALA A 357 -8.78 1.41 5.32
C ALA A 357 -10.26 1.52 4.88
N ILE A 358 -10.55 0.86 3.75
CA ILE A 358 -11.81 0.78 3.05
C ILE A 358 -12.39 -0.57 3.40
N THR A 359 -12.98 -0.75 4.59
CA THR A 359 -13.96 -1.78 5.01
C THR A 359 -13.77 -2.21 6.47
N SER A 360 -14.88 -2.41 7.19
CA SER A 360 -14.96 -3.21 8.43
C SER A 360 -14.89 -4.73 8.20
N LYS A 361 -14.67 -5.14 6.94
CA LYS A 361 -14.43 -6.51 6.46
C LYS A 361 -13.22 -6.50 5.54
N HIS A 362 -12.03 -6.73 6.10
CA HIS A 362 -10.75 -6.80 5.38
C HIS A 362 -10.88 -7.53 4.02
N GLY A 363 -10.70 -6.82 2.91
CA GLY A 363 -10.83 -7.35 1.54
C GLY A 363 -9.94 -6.61 0.52
N GLU A 364 -9.94 -7.05 -0.75
CA GLU A 364 -9.02 -6.56 -1.80
C GLU A 364 -9.14 -5.05 -2.10
N ALA A 365 -10.31 -4.44 -1.92
CA ALA A 365 -10.54 -3.01 -2.17
C ALA A 365 -9.82 -2.06 -1.18
N SER A 366 -9.43 -2.56 0.01
CA SER A 366 -8.71 -1.81 1.04
C SER A 366 -7.20 -1.75 0.80
N ASN A 367 -6.66 -2.73 0.07
CA ASN A 367 -5.24 -2.79 -0.28
C ASN A 367 -5.05 -2.23 -1.69
N ALA A 368 -4.96 -0.91 -1.79
CA ALA A 368 -4.69 -0.25 -3.06
C ALA A 368 -3.26 0.28 -3.13
N LYS A 369 -2.75 0.42 -4.35
CA LYS A 369 -1.43 0.96 -4.62
C LYS A 369 -1.59 2.38 -5.13
N GLU A 370 -0.90 3.30 -4.47
CA GLU A 370 -0.66 4.60 -5.06
C GLU A 370 0.41 4.45 -6.14
N ARG A 371 0.13 4.98 -7.32
CA ARG A 371 1.03 5.11 -8.46
C ARG A 371 1.44 6.57 -8.60
N LEU A 372 2.74 6.78 -8.82
CA LEU A 372 3.30 8.08 -9.11
C LEU A 372 4.03 8.01 -10.44
N PHE A 373 3.51 8.70 -11.46
CA PHE A 373 4.21 8.84 -12.74
C PHE A 373 5.18 10.00 -12.64
N VAL A 374 6.48 9.67 -12.65
CA VAL A 374 7.58 10.63 -12.71
C VAL A 374 7.92 10.87 -14.17
N CYS A 375 7.58 12.06 -14.67
CA CYS A 375 7.67 12.40 -16.07
C CYS A 375 8.77 13.42 -16.34
N ALA A 376 9.59 13.16 -17.35
CA ALA A 376 10.65 14.05 -17.80
C ALA A 376 10.54 14.28 -19.33
N PRO A 377 11.15 15.35 -19.87
CA PRO A 377 11.23 15.54 -21.31
C PRO A 377 11.86 14.31 -21.96
N GLY A 378 11.26 13.81 -23.05
CA GLY A 378 11.87 12.74 -23.83
C GLY A 378 13.19 13.20 -24.45
N ALA A 379 14.16 12.29 -24.55
CA ALA A 379 15.38 12.56 -25.30
C ALA A 379 14.99 13.02 -26.71
N LYS A 380 15.45 14.20 -27.12
CA LYS A 380 15.27 14.67 -28.50
C LYS A 380 16.02 13.70 -29.41
N ALA A 381 15.29 12.79 -30.07
CA ALA A 381 15.77 12.29 -31.34
C ALA A 381 15.90 13.52 -32.24
N SER A 382 17.12 13.82 -32.67
CA SER A 382 17.40 14.79 -33.72
C SER A 382 16.61 14.38 -34.96
N ALA A 383 15.46 15.01 -35.16
CA ALA A 383 14.69 14.92 -36.38
C ALA A 383 13.96 16.25 -36.58
N GLU A 384 14.62 17.13 -37.33
CA GLU A 384 13.90 17.97 -38.29
C GLU A 384 12.96 17.04 -39.08
N ARG A 385 11.66 17.16 -38.82
CA ARG A 385 10.63 16.70 -39.75
C ARG A 385 9.74 17.88 -40.02
N GLU A 386 9.94 18.45 -41.20
CA GLU A 386 9.05 19.41 -41.84
C GLU A 386 7.60 18.96 -41.71
N GLU A 387 6.76 19.90 -41.29
CA GLU A 387 5.31 19.79 -41.34
C GLU A 387 4.87 19.58 -42.81
N LYS A 388 4.17 18.47 -43.07
CA LYS A 388 3.24 18.39 -44.20
C LYS A 388 1.85 18.01 -43.70
N PRO A 389 0.80 18.68 -44.21
CA PRO A 389 -0.53 18.62 -43.62
C PRO A 389 -1.22 17.28 -43.94
N VAL A 390 -1.93 16.75 -42.96
CA VAL A 390 -2.84 15.62 -43.12
C VAL A 390 -4.20 16.15 -43.60
N PRO A 391 -4.79 15.66 -44.70
CA PRO A 391 -6.20 15.90 -44.99
C PRO A 391 -7.09 14.92 -44.22
N MET A 392 -8.13 15.45 -43.58
CA MET A 392 -9.27 14.69 -43.07
C MET A 392 -10.02 13.96 -44.20
N ALA A 393 -10.40 12.69 -44.00
CA ALA A 393 -11.69 12.16 -44.44
C ALA A 393 -12.05 10.84 -43.73
N ALA A 394 -13.35 10.65 -43.59
CA ALA A 394 -14.09 9.69 -42.79
C ALA A 394 -14.07 8.22 -43.26
N ALA A 395 -14.26 7.34 -42.26
CA ALA A 395 -15.15 6.17 -42.19
C ALA A 395 -15.05 4.98 -43.18
N ALA A 396 -15.21 3.81 -42.54
CA ALA A 396 -15.81 2.56 -43.01
C ALA A 396 -14.89 1.44 -43.51
N ASN A 397 -14.89 0.35 -42.72
CA ASN A 397 -14.82 -1.08 -43.05
C ASN A 397 -14.50 -1.47 -44.49
N PHE A 398 -13.52 -2.35 -44.69
CA PHE A 398 -13.71 -3.65 -45.39
C PHE A 398 -12.48 -4.54 -45.19
N HIS A 399 -12.73 -5.81 -44.86
CA HIS A 399 -11.79 -6.92 -44.92
C HIS A 399 -11.27 -7.12 -46.36
N THR A 400 -9.97 -7.33 -46.53
CA THR A 400 -9.41 -8.31 -47.49
C THR A 400 -7.93 -8.52 -47.19
N SER A 401 -7.57 -9.78 -47.00
CA SER A 401 -6.21 -10.30 -46.83
C SER A 401 -5.42 -10.23 -48.14
N ILE A 402 -4.21 -9.69 -48.09
CA ILE A 402 -3.17 -9.88 -49.11
C ILE A 402 -1.97 -10.52 -48.40
N PRO A 403 -1.44 -11.66 -48.87
CA PRO A 403 -0.27 -12.28 -48.26
C PRO A 403 0.98 -11.51 -48.71
N VAL A 404 1.69 -10.89 -47.76
CA VAL A 404 3.05 -10.41 -47.97
C VAL A 404 3.99 -11.43 -47.34
N ASP A 405 4.75 -12.09 -48.19
CA ASP A 405 5.80 -13.04 -47.84
C ASP A 405 7.00 -12.22 -47.31
N ILE A 406 7.09 -12.06 -45.99
CA ILE A 406 8.25 -11.44 -45.34
C ILE A 406 9.24 -12.56 -45.04
N ARG A 407 10.27 -12.68 -45.87
CA ARG A 407 11.49 -13.44 -45.51
C ARG A 407 12.20 -12.69 -44.39
N LEU A 408 11.99 -13.12 -43.15
CA LEU A 408 12.85 -12.76 -42.03
C LEU A 408 14.16 -13.54 -42.18
N GLY A 409 15.28 -12.82 -42.21
CA GLY A 409 16.60 -13.42 -42.12
C GLY A 409 16.83 -14.02 -40.73
N ASP A 410 17.47 -15.18 -40.68
CA ASP A 410 17.82 -15.87 -39.44
C ASP A 410 18.68 -14.98 -38.52
N GLY A 411 18.25 -14.83 -37.27
CA GLY A 411 19.15 -14.58 -36.14
C GLY A 411 19.19 -13.18 -35.55
N GLU A 412 18.05 -12.57 -35.19
CA GLU A 412 18.04 -11.46 -34.23
C GLU A 412 17.80 -12.00 -32.80
N ARG A 413 18.87 -12.05 -32.02
CA ARG A 413 18.86 -12.35 -30.59
C ARG A 413 18.43 -11.11 -29.82
N LEU A 414 17.62 -11.27 -28.77
CA LEU A 414 17.26 -10.27 -27.74
C LEU A 414 18.46 -9.58 -27.03
N ALA A 415 19.69 -9.92 -27.38
CA ALA A 415 20.88 -9.59 -26.59
C ALA A 415 21.55 -8.25 -26.94
N THR A 416 21.12 -7.52 -27.97
CA THR A 416 21.93 -6.36 -28.44
C THR A 416 21.17 -5.04 -28.52
N GLU A 417 19.86 -5.03 -28.80
CA GLU A 417 19.13 -3.76 -28.94
C GLU A 417 18.41 -3.29 -27.66
N ALA A 418 18.22 -4.18 -26.68
CA ALA A 418 17.64 -3.82 -25.39
C ALA A 418 18.66 -3.29 -24.36
N MET A 419 19.96 -3.30 -24.70
CA MET A 419 21.04 -3.03 -23.75
C MET A 419 21.72 -1.67 -23.90
N ASP A 420 21.32 -0.84 -24.87
CA ASP A 420 21.92 0.48 -25.07
C ASP A 420 20.96 1.63 -24.72
N VAL A 421 20.44 1.59 -23.49
CA VAL A 421 19.89 2.79 -22.85
C VAL A 421 20.98 3.36 -21.96
N GLY A 422 21.73 4.31 -22.51
CA GLY A 422 22.73 5.12 -21.80
C GLY A 422 22.24 5.57 -20.41
N SER A 423 23.08 5.30 -19.42
CA SER A 423 22.96 5.42 -17.96
C SER A 423 21.96 6.41 -17.35
N ALA A 424 20.98 5.87 -16.61
CA ALA A 424 20.64 6.14 -15.19
C ALA A 424 19.45 5.25 -14.75
N GLY A 425 19.63 3.93 -14.87
CA GLY A 425 18.65 2.91 -14.49
C GLY A 425 19.27 1.84 -13.59
N ASP A 426 18.42 1.11 -12.87
CA ASP A 426 18.84 -0.05 -12.08
C ASP A 426 19.41 -1.13 -13.01
N PRO A 427 20.48 -1.85 -12.60
CA PRO A 427 21.16 -2.77 -13.49
C PRO A 427 20.27 -3.97 -13.82
N GLN A 428 20.22 -4.26 -15.12
CA GLN A 428 19.49 -5.41 -15.65
C GLN A 428 20.40 -6.61 -15.86
N PHE A 429 19.80 -7.79 -15.82
CA PHE A 429 20.43 -9.07 -16.12
C PHE A 429 19.45 -9.97 -16.87
N SER A 430 19.97 -10.76 -17.81
CA SER A 430 19.19 -11.76 -18.53
C SER A 430 19.46 -13.14 -17.95
N PHE A 431 18.44 -14.00 -17.93
CA PHE A 431 18.55 -15.35 -17.39
C PHE A 431 17.56 -16.31 -18.06
N VAL A 432 17.87 -17.60 -18.01
CA VAL A 432 16.92 -18.66 -18.35
C VAL A 432 16.19 -19.03 -17.06
N LEU A 433 14.86 -18.87 -17.05
CA LEU A 433 14.02 -19.20 -15.89
C LEU A 433 13.85 -20.71 -15.74
N CYS A 434 13.48 -21.39 -16.82
CA CYS A 434 13.35 -22.84 -16.90
C CYS A 434 13.34 -23.35 -18.34
N ARG A 435 13.54 -24.66 -18.52
CA ARG A 435 13.39 -25.35 -19.81
C ARG A 435 12.25 -26.36 -19.81
N THR A 436 11.79 -26.71 -21.00
CA THR A 436 10.90 -27.86 -21.21
C THR A 436 11.60 -29.14 -20.77
N GLY A 437 10.88 -30.02 -20.07
CA GLY A 437 11.40 -31.29 -19.57
C GLY A 437 11.25 -31.45 -18.06
N THR A 438 11.84 -32.53 -17.54
CA THR A 438 11.76 -32.89 -16.11
C THR A 438 12.94 -32.30 -15.34
N ASN A 439 12.66 -31.55 -14.27
CA ASN A 439 13.68 -31.06 -13.34
C ASN A 439 14.09 -32.14 -12.32
N LYS A 440 15.08 -31.87 -11.47
CA LYS A 440 15.53 -32.82 -10.42
C LYS A 440 14.51 -33.13 -9.35
N ASN A 441 13.49 -32.30 -9.18
CA ASN A 441 12.40 -32.54 -8.24
C ASN A 441 11.36 -33.53 -8.81
N GLY A 442 11.50 -33.92 -10.08
CA GLY A 442 10.54 -34.77 -10.77
C GLY A 442 9.30 -34.00 -11.23
N ASP A 443 9.41 -32.68 -11.41
CA ASP A 443 8.37 -31.84 -12.02
C ASP A 443 8.69 -31.65 -13.51
N HIS A 444 7.70 -31.87 -14.36
CA HIS A 444 7.84 -31.84 -15.81
C HIS A 444 7.03 -30.69 -16.41
N PHE A 445 7.72 -29.85 -17.19
CA PHE A 445 7.16 -28.71 -17.89
C PHE A 445 7.06 -29.00 -19.38
N THR A 446 5.85 -28.95 -19.93
CA THR A 446 5.62 -29.15 -21.37
C THR A 446 5.89 -27.86 -22.15
N ALA A 447 6.18 -27.98 -23.45
CA ALA A 447 6.33 -26.83 -24.36
C ALA A 447 5.07 -25.98 -24.43
N GLU A 448 3.89 -26.62 -24.48
CA GLU A 448 2.59 -25.94 -24.49
C GLU A 448 2.39 -25.10 -23.23
N GLU A 449 2.71 -25.65 -22.05
CA GLU A 449 2.54 -24.95 -20.79
C GLU A 449 3.49 -23.74 -20.68
N LEU A 450 4.77 -23.93 -21.03
CA LEU A 450 5.74 -22.84 -20.98
C LEU A 450 5.43 -21.75 -22.02
N SER A 451 5.11 -22.11 -23.27
CA SER A 451 4.77 -21.12 -24.30
C SER A 451 3.47 -20.38 -23.97
N GLY A 452 2.48 -21.04 -23.37
CA GLY A 452 1.21 -20.42 -23.00
C GLY A 452 1.27 -19.54 -21.74
N ARG A 453 2.23 -19.79 -20.84
CA ARG A 453 2.26 -19.17 -19.49
C ARG A 453 3.52 -18.38 -19.15
N HIS A 454 4.54 -18.34 -20.00
CA HIS A 454 5.80 -17.60 -19.72
C HIS A 454 5.57 -16.15 -19.26
N MET A 455 4.60 -15.44 -19.84
CA MET A 455 4.24 -14.06 -19.47
C MET A 455 3.79 -13.90 -18.01
N THR A 456 3.38 -14.97 -17.32
CA THR A 456 3.04 -14.91 -15.89
C THR A 456 4.25 -14.58 -15.01
N ALA A 457 5.47 -14.75 -15.51
CA ALA A 457 6.70 -14.37 -14.80
C ALA A 457 6.92 -12.85 -14.76
N VAL A 458 6.31 -12.07 -15.65
CA VAL A 458 6.49 -10.61 -15.68
C VAL A 458 5.86 -9.96 -14.45
N ASN A 459 6.52 -8.96 -13.87
CA ASN A 459 6.17 -8.27 -12.63
C ASN A 459 6.23 -9.17 -11.37
N LYS A 460 6.98 -10.27 -11.42
CA LYS A 460 7.25 -11.11 -10.25
C LYS A 460 8.57 -10.73 -9.57
N LYS A 461 8.65 -11.00 -8.27
CA LYS A 461 9.80 -10.63 -7.43
C LYS A 461 11.05 -11.42 -7.79
N VAL A 462 12.21 -10.81 -7.57
CA VAL A 462 13.51 -11.48 -7.49
C VAL A 462 14.00 -11.37 -6.06
N ASP A 463 14.31 -12.50 -5.43
CA ASP A 463 14.79 -12.56 -4.04
C ASP A 463 16.11 -13.32 -3.87
N LEU A 464 16.72 -13.16 -2.70
CA LEU A 464 17.84 -13.98 -2.26
C LEU A 464 17.32 -15.22 -1.52
N GLN A 465 17.72 -16.41 -1.97
CA GLN A 465 17.50 -17.69 -1.28
C GLN A 465 16.04 -18.07 -0.95
N HIS A 466 15.04 -17.74 -1.78
CA HIS A 466 13.63 -18.12 -1.54
C HIS A 466 13.09 -17.65 -0.18
N SER A 467 13.62 -16.54 0.34
CA SER A 467 13.11 -15.97 1.57
C SER A 467 11.72 -15.37 1.36
N GLN A 468 10.79 -15.69 2.26
CA GLN A 468 9.46 -15.07 2.29
C GLN A 468 9.46 -13.71 3.00
N GLU A 469 10.63 -13.26 3.47
CA GLU A 469 10.76 -11.96 4.13
C GLU A 469 10.92 -10.84 3.09
N PHE A 470 10.13 -9.76 3.23
CA PHE A 470 10.14 -8.61 2.32
C PHE A 470 11.52 -7.93 2.18
N ASN A 471 12.42 -8.13 3.14
CA ASN A 471 13.76 -7.54 3.17
C ASN A 471 14.72 -8.19 2.15
N ASP A 472 14.40 -9.38 1.64
CA ASP A 472 15.25 -10.14 0.73
C ASP A 472 14.87 -9.97 -0.75
N ILE A 473 13.88 -9.14 -1.04
CA ILE A 473 13.53 -8.76 -2.42
C ILE A 473 14.61 -7.81 -2.96
N VAL A 474 15.30 -8.26 -4.00
CA VAL A 474 16.42 -7.55 -4.63
C VAL A 474 16.11 -7.03 -6.02
N GLY A 475 14.97 -7.39 -6.60
CA GLY A 475 14.61 -6.99 -7.96
C GLY A 475 13.23 -7.45 -8.42
N GLY A 476 12.98 -7.33 -9.72
CA GLY A 476 11.77 -7.80 -10.38
C GLY A 476 12.03 -8.25 -11.81
N ILE A 477 11.17 -9.13 -12.33
CA ILE A 477 11.21 -9.58 -13.73
C ILE A 477 10.42 -8.59 -14.59
N VAL A 478 11.09 -8.01 -15.60
CA VAL A 478 10.53 -6.95 -16.46
C VAL A 478 10.08 -7.45 -17.84
N ALA A 479 10.64 -8.57 -18.30
CA ALA A 479 10.26 -9.22 -19.54
C ALA A 479 10.46 -10.73 -19.43
N ALA A 480 9.67 -11.49 -20.18
CA ALA A 480 9.76 -12.94 -20.31
C ALA A 480 9.34 -13.32 -21.73
N ASP A 481 10.11 -14.18 -22.38
CA ASP A 481 9.85 -14.72 -23.72
C ASP A 481 10.07 -16.23 -23.72
N TYR A 482 9.24 -16.96 -24.48
CA TYR A 482 9.46 -18.38 -24.75
C TYR A 482 10.19 -18.55 -26.09
N LEU A 483 11.31 -19.26 -26.06
CA LEU A 483 12.15 -19.52 -27.23
C LEU A 483 12.35 -21.03 -27.40
N GLU A 484 12.37 -21.49 -28.64
CA GLU A 484 12.71 -22.88 -28.97
C GLU A 484 14.11 -22.96 -29.56
N ASP A 485 14.92 -23.91 -29.10
CA ASP A 485 16.22 -24.25 -29.67
C ASP A 485 16.35 -25.76 -29.89
N ASP A 486 17.52 -26.19 -30.39
CA ASP A 486 17.83 -27.60 -30.67
C ASP A 486 17.68 -28.52 -29.43
N ASN A 487 17.63 -27.96 -28.22
CA ASN A 487 17.47 -28.67 -26.95
C ASN A 487 16.07 -28.48 -26.32
N GLY A 488 15.10 -27.96 -27.08
CA GLY A 488 13.71 -27.75 -26.66
C GLY A 488 13.38 -26.29 -26.29
N GLY A 489 12.19 -26.11 -25.71
CA GLY A 489 11.69 -24.80 -25.30
C GLY A 489 12.35 -24.27 -24.04
N ARG A 490 12.56 -22.96 -23.95
CA ARG A 490 13.07 -22.28 -22.75
C ARG A 490 12.36 -20.95 -22.54
N VAL A 491 12.19 -20.59 -21.27
CA VAL A 491 11.71 -19.26 -20.89
C VAL A 491 12.92 -18.40 -20.55
N GLU A 492 13.20 -17.39 -21.39
CA GLU A 492 14.20 -16.37 -21.12
C GLU A 492 13.54 -15.13 -20.53
N CYS A 493 14.16 -14.58 -19.49
CA CYS A 493 13.63 -13.44 -18.78
C CYS A 493 14.70 -12.35 -18.63
N VAL A 494 14.24 -11.11 -18.50
CA VAL A 494 15.06 -9.97 -18.09
C VAL A 494 14.63 -9.56 -16.69
N GLY A 495 15.60 -9.53 -15.77
CA GLY A 495 15.43 -9.04 -14.41
C GLY A 495 16.09 -7.68 -14.21
N GLU A 496 15.50 -6.84 -13.39
CA GLU A 496 16.04 -5.56 -12.93
C GLU A 496 16.34 -5.67 -11.43
N LEU A 497 17.55 -5.28 -11.00
CA LEU A 497 17.95 -5.29 -9.60
C LEU A 497 17.85 -3.89 -9.01
N TYR A 498 17.12 -3.73 -7.91
CA TYR A 498 16.87 -2.42 -7.28
C TYR A 498 18.06 -1.93 -6.43
N VAL A 499 19.25 -1.82 -7.04
CA VAL A 499 20.50 -1.49 -6.35
C VAL A 499 20.48 -0.10 -5.72
N HIS A 500 19.62 0.79 -6.20
CA HIS A 500 19.43 2.11 -5.58
C HIS A 500 18.45 2.09 -4.40
N ASP A 501 17.61 1.06 -4.28
CA ASP A 501 16.55 0.99 -3.27
C ASP A 501 16.94 0.16 -2.05
N THR A 502 17.65 -0.98 -2.21
CA THR A 502 17.97 -1.87 -1.08
C THR A 502 19.47 -2.21 -0.96
N PRO A 503 20.02 -2.28 0.27
CA PRO A 503 21.37 -2.80 0.49
C PRO A 503 21.54 -4.25 0.01
N ALA A 504 20.48 -5.07 0.13
CA ALA A 504 20.45 -6.45 -0.34
C ALA A 504 20.63 -6.54 -1.87
N ALA A 505 19.98 -5.65 -2.64
CA ALA A 505 20.16 -5.59 -4.09
C ALA A 505 21.58 -5.18 -4.50
N ARG A 506 22.22 -4.24 -3.76
CA ARG A 506 23.64 -3.89 -3.99
C ARG A 506 24.56 -5.08 -3.73
N LEU A 507 24.27 -5.87 -2.71
CA LEU A 507 25.01 -7.09 -2.41
C LEU A 507 24.81 -8.14 -3.51
N ALA A 508 23.55 -8.41 -3.91
CA ALA A 508 23.21 -9.33 -4.98
C ALA A 508 23.93 -8.96 -6.29
N TYR A 509 23.88 -7.69 -6.69
CA TYR A 509 24.57 -7.21 -7.88
C TYR A 509 26.09 -7.40 -7.81
N LYS A 510 26.72 -7.15 -6.65
CA LYS A 510 28.15 -7.42 -6.44
C LYS A 510 28.48 -8.92 -6.52
N LEU A 511 27.65 -9.79 -5.95
CA LEU A 511 27.84 -11.23 -5.98
C LEU A 511 27.65 -11.80 -7.38
N MET A 512 26.69 -11.29 -8.15
CA MET A 512 26.48 -11.63 -9.56
C MET A 512 27.65 -11.19 -10.44
N LYS A 513 28.16 -9.96 -10.25
CA LYS A 513 29.36 -9.48 -10.96
C LYS A 513 30.61 -10.31 -10.67
N ARG A 514 30.73 -10.88 -9.47
CA ARG A 514 31.82 -11.78 -9.08
C ARG A 514 31.62 -13.23 -9.53
N GLY A 515 30.49 -13.54 -10.18
CA GLY A 515 30.14 -14.89 -10.61
C GLY A 515 29.78 -15.85 -9.48
N ILE A 516 29.56 -15.34 -8.26
CA ILE A 516 29.19 -16.15 -7.09
C ILE A 516 27.73 -16.58 -7.21
N ILE A 517 26.85 -15.65 -7.59
CA ILE A 517 25.46 -15.95 -7.96
C ILE A 517 25.43 -16.08 -9.48
N SER A 518 25.23 -17.31 -9.96
CA SER A 518 25.21 -17.65 -11.39
C SER A 518 23.98 -18.49 -11.78
N GLN A 519 23.19 -18.89 -10.79
CA GLN A 519 22.04 -19.78 -10.95
C GLN A 519 20.78 -19.05 -10.50
N VAL A 520 19.66 -19.41 -11.10
CA VAL A 520 18.35 -18.94 -10.71
C VAL A 520 17.42 -20.12 -10.46
N SER A 521 16.39 -19.90 -9.67
CA SER A 521 15.39 -20.91 -9.36
C SER A 521 14.00 -20.30 -9.47
N MET A 522 13.16 -20.88 -10.32
CA MET A 522 11.79 -20.42 -10.49
C MET A 522 10.95 -20.74 -9.26
N GLU A 523 10.05 -19.83 -8.91
CA GLU A 523 8.92 -20.09 -8.03
C GLU A 523 7.66 -20.17 -8.90
N CYS A 524 6.87 -21.22 -8.74
CA CYS A 524 5.63 -21.37 -9.48
C CYS A 524 4.56 -22.12 -8.68
N ASP A 525 3.31 -21.75 -8.93
CA ASP A 525 2.11 -22.52 -8.56
C ASP A 525 1.55 -23.21 -9.81
N TYR A 526 0.72 -24.24 -9.62
CA TYR A 526 0.05 -24.97 -10.69
C TYR A 526 -1.35 -25.40 -10.26
N GLN A 527 -2.24 -25.62 -11.22
CA GLN A 527 -3.65 -25.94 -10.96
C GLN A 527 -3.88 -27.43 -10.76
N GLU A 528 -3.18 -28.26 -11.55
CA GLU A 528 -3.36 -29.70 -11.54
C GLU A 528 -2.04 -30.39 -11.92
N GLY A 529 -1.70 -31.46 -11.20
CA GLY A 529 -0.58 -32.33 -11.52
C GLY A 529 -1.06 -33.64 -12.14
N GLU A 530 -0.28 -34.21 -13.04
CA GLU A 530 -0.57 -35.50 -13.69
C GLU A 530 0.61 -36.46 -13.53
N CYS A 531 0.35 -37.71 -13.17
CA CYS A 531 1.39 -38.74 -13.07
C CYS A 531 1.79 -39.27 -14.45
N SER A 532 3.08 -39.28 -14.77
CA SER A 532 3.62 -39.81 -16.04
C SER A 532 3.34 -41.30 -16.31
N VAL A 533 3.08 -42.10 -15.27
CA VAL A 533 2.89 -43.56 -15.39
C VAL A 533 1.43 -43.95 -15.52
N CYS A 534 0.55 -43.38 -14.68
CA CYS A 534 -0.85 -43.78 -14.62
C CYS A 534 -1.82 -42.70 -15.09
N HIS A 535 -1.33 -41.55 -15.54
CA HIS A 535 -2.10 -40.40 -16.03
C HIS A 535 -3.20 -39.91 -15.09
N LYS A 536 -3.12 -40.29 -13.81
CA LYS A 536 -4.04 -39.82 -12.78
C LYS A 536 -3.72 -38.37 -12.50
N ARG A 537 -4.73 -37.52 -12.64
CA ARG A 537 -4.67 -36.10 -12.30
C ARG A 537 -5.04 -35.86 -10.84
N PHE A 538 -4.45 -34.83 -10.25
CA PHE A 538 -4.65 -34.47 -8.85
C PHE A 538 -4.43 -32.98 -8.63
N GLN A 539 -5.19 -32.41 -7.70
CA GLN A 539 -5.07 -31.00 -7.31
C GLN A 539 -4.21 -30.82 -6.06
N ASN A 540 -4.09 -31.86 -5.22
CA ASN A 540 -3.36 -31.82 -3.98
C ASN A 540 -2.37 -32.99 -3.87
N LYS A 541 -1.25 -32.76 -3.17
CA LYS A 541 -0.23 -33.80 -2.94
C LYS A 541 -0.71 -35.00 -2.13
N ALA A 542 -1.80 -34.83 -1.36
CA ALA A 542 -2.46 -35.92 -0.64
C ALA A 542 -3.05 -36.99 -1.59
N ASP A 543 -3.38 -36.61 -2.83
CA ASP A 543 -4.04 -37.49 -3.80
C ASP A 543 -3.05 -38.24 -4.71
N TYR A 544 -1.75 -38.08 -4.46
CA TYR A 544 -0.69 -38.74 -5.20
C TYR A 544 -0.93 -40.24 -5.28
N CYS A 545 -0.81 -40.78 -6.49
CA CYS A 545 -0.77 -42.21 -6.71
C CYS A 545 0.50 -42.82 -6.08
N THR A 546 0.52 -44.14 -5.96
CA THR A 546 1.68 -44.88 -5.42
C THR A 546 2.97 -44.62 -6.21
N HIS A 547 2.87 -44.36 -7.52
CA HIS A 547 4.01 -44.02 -8.37
C HIS A 547 4.68 -42.73 -7.92
N LEU A 548 3.96 -41.60 -7.90
CA LEU A 548 4.53 -40.32 -7.48
C LEU A 548 4.94 -40.32 -6.00
N ARG A 549 4.15 -40.93 -5.13
CA ARG A 549 4.43 -40.94 -3.68
C ARG A 549 5.73 -41.67 -3.33
N LYS A 550 6.10 -42.72 -4.07
CA LYS A 550 7.27 -43.55 -3.77
C LYS A 550 8.46 -43.32 -4.72
N PHE A 551 8.20 -42.90 -5.95
CA PHE A 551 9.18 -42.95 -7.03
C PHE A 551 9.31 -41.66 -7.83
N LYS A 552 8.65 -40.55 -7.45
CA LYS A 552 8.82 -39.26 -8.14
C LYS A 552 10.31 -38.89 -8.25
N GLY A 553 10.75 -38.53 -9.46
CA GLY A 553 12.13 -38.22 -9.79
C GLY A 553 13.04 -39.46 -9.96
N ARG A 554 12.47 -40.66 -10.05
CA ARG A 554 13.21 -41.93 -10.24
C ARG A 554 12.62 -42.75 -11.39
N ASP A 555 13.43 -43.68 -11.90
CA ASP A 555 13.00 -44.66 -12.90
C ASP A 555 12.44 -45.91 -12.22
N VAL A 556 11.29 -46.41 -12.71
CA VAL A 556 10.71 -47.69 -12.29
C VAL A 556 10.50 -48.53 -13.54
N GLY A 557 11.22 -49.65 -13.65
CA GLY A 557 11.08 -50.56 -14.80
C GLY A 557 11.45 -49.96 -16.16
N GLY A 558 12.35 -48.96 -16.19
CA GLY A 558 12.74 -48.24 -17.41
C GLY A 558 11.79 -47.10 -17.79
N GLN A 559 10.77 -46.80 -16.97
CA GLN A 559 9.91 -45.63 -17.15
C GLN A 559 10.23 -44.55 -16.10
N PRO A 560 10.57 -43.32 -16.52
CA PRO A 560 10.78 -42.20 -15.60
C PRO A 560 9.46 -41.74 -14.97
N VAL A 561 9.45 -41.66 -13.64
CA VAL A 561 8.27 -41.23 -12.88
C VAL A 561 8.39 -39.76 -12.54
N PHE A 562 7.54 -38.93 -13.15
CA PHE A 562 7.49 -37.49 -12.92
C PHE A 562 6.04 -36.97 -12.91
N GLU A 563 5.89 -35.78 -12.35
CA GLU A 563 4.64 -35.04 -12.28
C GLU A 563 4.62 -34.00 -13.40
N ILE A 564 3.68 -34.13 -14.33
CA ILE A 564 3.43 -33.13 -15.37
C ILE A 564 2.56 -32.04 -14.76
N LEU A 565 3.03 -30.79 -14.81
CA LEU A 565 2.32 -29.65 -14.23
C LEU A 565 1.44 -28.98 -15.29
N HIS A 566 0.19 -28.71 -14.94
CA HIS A 566 -0.79 -28.02 -15.79
C HIS A 566 -1.27 -26.72 -15.12
N GLY A 567 -1.46 -25.66 -15.91
CA GLY A 567 -1.91 -24.36 -15.41
C GLY A 567 -0.86 -23.63 -14.56
N VAL A 568 0.41 -23.73 -14.95
CA VAL A 568 1.56 -23.15 -14.27
C VAL A 568 1.44 -21.63 -14.25
N THR A 569 1.68 -21.04 -13.09
CA THR A 569 1.77 -19.60 -12.89
C THR A 569 3.07 -19.31 -12.16
N PHE A 570 3.99 -18.59 -12.81
CA PHE A 570 5.24 -18.16 -12.17
C PHE A 570 4.93 -17.10 -11.12
N THR A 571 5.51 -17.25 -9.93
CA THR A 571 5.26 -16.40 -8.77
C THR A 571 6.48 -15.60 -8.33
N GLY A 572 7.68 -15.99 -8.77
CA GLY A 572 8.93 -15.34 -8.39
C GLY A 572 10.19 -16.00 -8.95
N LEU A 573 11.33 -15.42 -8.58
CA LEU A 573 12.67 -15.89 -8.92
C LEU A 573 13.58 -15.82 -7.69
N GLY A 574 14.19 -16.94 -7.33
CA GLY A 574 15.28 -16.99 -6.35
C GLY A 574 16.65 -16.92 -7.03
N LEU A 575 17.52 -16.05 -6.54
CA LEU A 575 18.94 -16.02 -6.89
C LEU A 575 19.71 -17.02 -6.02
N LEU A 576 20.46 -17.94 -6.66
CA LEU A 576 21.17 -19.02 -5.98
C LEU A 576 22.70 -18.92 -6.16
N ASP A 577 23.42 -19.23 -5.08
CA ASP A 577 24.87 -19.43 -5.03
C ASP A 577 25.29 -20.90 -5.26
N ARG A 578 24.31 -21.79 -5.41
CA ARG A 578 24.46 -23.22 -5.67
C ARG A 578 23.53 -23.67 -6.81
N LYS A 579 23.75 -24.87 -7.33
CA LYS A 579 22.89 -25.46 -8.37
C LYS A 579 21.45 -25.61 -7.87
N GLY A 580 20.51 -25.12 -8.66
CA GLY A 580 19.07 -25.28 -8.43
C GLY A 580 18.52 -26.64 -8.88
N ALA A 581 17.19 -26.78 -8.82
CA ALA A 581 16.49 -28.00 -9.25
C ALA A 581 16.49 -28.16 -10.78
N ASP A 582 16.48 -27.06 -11.53
CA ASP A 582 16.74 -27.02 -12.97
C ASP A 582 18.20 -26.60 -13.18
N GLU A 583 19.04 -27.48 -13.74
CA GLU A 583 20.45 -27.19 -14.00
C GLU A 583 20.67 -26.23 -15.17
N ASN A 584 19.63 -26.01 -15.98
CA ASN A 584 19.67 -25.13 -17.13
C ASN A 584 19.21 -23.70 -16.80
N ALA A 585 18.64 -23.49 -15.61
CA ALA A 585 18.22 -22.19 -15.12
C ALA A 585 19.43 -21.38 -14.62
N ARG A 586 19.90 -20.44 -15.45
CA ARG A 586 21.14 -19.71 -15.20
C ARG A 586 21.09 -18.26 -15.66
N ILE A 587 21.92 -17.43 -15.04
CA ILE A 587 22.15 -16.06 -15.48
C ILE A 587 23.00 -16.10 -16.76
N LEU A 588 22.55 -15.40 -17.80
CA LEU A 588 23.20 -15.31 -19.10
C LEU A 588 24.16 -14.12 -19.15
N GLN A 589 23.71 -12.94 -18.72
CA GLN A 589 24.50 -11.72 -18.76
C GLN A 589 24.08 -10.75 -17.66
N VAL A 590 25.04 -10.03 -17.09
CA VAL A 590 24.84 -8.96 -16.10
C VAL A 590 25.40 -7.67 -16.70
N ALA A 591 24.61 -6.59 -16.73
CA ALA A 591 25.05 -5.32 -17.32
C ALA A 591 26.38 -4.82 -16.72
N SER A 592 27.40 -4.65 -17.56
CA SER A 592 28.68 -4.02 -17.21
C SER A 592 28.59 -2.52 -17.40
N LEU A 593 29.03 -1.75 -16.41
CA LEU A 593 29.38 -0.35 -16.63
C LEU A 593 30.68 -0.37 -17.43
N GLN A 594 30.64 0.05 -18.69
CA GLN A 594 31.86 0.33 -19.46
C GLN A 594 32.60 1.48 -18.77
N SER A 595 33.69 1.16 -18.06
CA SER A 595 34.72 2.14 -17.75
C SER A 595 35.40 2.51 -19.07
N GLN A 596 35.15 3.71 -19.58
CA GLN A 596 35.89 4.21 -20.74
C GLN A 596 37.38 4.35 -20.40
N PRO A 597 38.28 3.96 -21.32
CA PRO A 597 39.71 4.20 -21.19
C PRO A 597 39.98 5.70 -21.37
N ASP A 598 40.76 6.24 -20.44
CA ASP A 598 41.23 7.62 -20.42
C ASP A 598 42.10 7.89 -21.67
N GLN A 599 41.53 8.57 -22.66
CA GLN A 599 42.25 9.15 -23.78
C GLN A 599 41.96 10.65 -23.81
N SER A 600 42.81 11.41 -23.11
CA SER A 600 43.23 12.74 -23.56
C SER A 600 44.35 13.25 -22.67
N GLN A 601 45.58 13.34 -23.18
CA GLN A 601 46.28 14.62 -23.33
C GLN A 601 47.54 14.47 -24.21
N PRO A 602 47.97 15.58 -24.87
CA PRO A 602 48.61 15.55 -26.18
C PRO A 602 50.14 15.53 -26.14
N GLU A 603 50.74 15.09 -27.25
CA GLU A 603 52.15 15.29 -27.58
C GLU A 603 52.47 16.78 -27.81
N GLY A 604 53.65 17.20 -27.36
CA GLY A 604 54.16 18.57 -27.55
C GLY A 604 55.50 18.84 -26.87
N ASP A 605 56.54 18.19 -27.41
CA ASP A 605 57.96 18.58 -27.54
C ASP A 605 58.64 19.57 -26.55
N SER A 606 59.75 19.14 -25.95
CA SER A 606 61.00 19.93 -25.89
C SER A 606 62.19 19.09 -25.41
N THR A 607 63.07 18.76 -26.36
CA THR A 607 64.54 18.81 -26.30
C THR A 607 65.25 18.74 -24.93
N MET A 608 66.10 17.72 -24.73
CA MET A 608 67.57 17.84 -24.63
C MET A 608 68.20 16.48 -24.25
N GLU A 609 69.18 16.08 -25.08
CA GLU A 609 70.49 15.43 -24.79
C GLU A 609 70.63 14.60 -23.49
N ASP A 610 71.24 13.40 -23.44
CA ASP A 610 72.52 13.00 -24.03
C ASP A 610 72.81 11.52 -23.70
N LYS A 611 73.56 10.82 -24.58
CA LYS A 611 74.44 9.64 -24.34
C LYS A 611 73.86 8.38 -23.65
N THR A 612 74.03 7.12 -24.09
CA THR A 612 74.96 6.49 -25.04
C THR A 612 74.52 5.03 -25.29
N LYS A 613 74.68 4.59 -26.55
CA LYS A 613 74.76 3.22 -27.12
C LYS A 613 75.70 2.23 -26.37
N PRO A 614 75.90 0.95 -26.79
CA PRO A 614 75.03 -0.01 -27.53
C PRO A 614 75.18 -1.52 -27.13
N THR A 615 74.30 -2.38 -27.70
CA THR A 615 74.51 -3.74 -28.32
C THR A 615 75.32 -4.86 -27.63
N ASP A 616 74.73 -6.06 -27.45
CA ASP A 616 74.86 -7.25 -28.37
C ASP A 616 74.32 -8.56 -27.73
N GLU A 617 73.79 -9.44 -28.59
CA GLU A 617 73.14 -10.77 -28.36
C GLU A 617 74.18 -11.91 -28.07
N PRO A 618 73.91 -13.25 -28.10
CA PRO A 618 72.67 -14.06 -28.18
C PRO A 618 72.64 -15.36 -27.28
N ALA A 619 71.56 -16.16 -27.44
CA ALA A 619 71.42 -17.63 -27.22
C ALA A 619 71.23 -18.18 -25.78
N VAL A 620 70.49 -19.25 -25.46
CA VAL A 620 69.52 -20.18 -26.10
C VAL A 620 68.84 -20.97 -24.94
N GLU A 621 67.57 -21.37 -25.11
CA GLU A 621 66.81 -22.44 -24.40
C GLU A 621 66.42 -22.34 -22.90
N ALA A 622 65.11 -22.26 -22.61
CA ALA A 622 64.27 -23.38 -22.14
C ALA A 622 63.08 -22.96 -21.22
N ALA A 623 61.88 -23.42 -21.61
CA ALA A 623 60.75 -23.83 -20.77
C ALA A 623 59.92 -22.81 -19.94
N LYS A 624 58.66 -22.63 -20.39
CA LYS A 624 57.39 -22.57 -19.62
C LYS A 624 57.40 -21.89 -18.23
N LYS A 625 56.76 -20.71 -18.09
CA LYS A 625 55.77 -20.39 -17.02
C LYS A 625 55.10 -19.00 -17.19
N LYS A 626 53.94 -18.89 -16.54
CA LYS A 626 52.88 -17.86 -16.47
C LYS A 626 53.33 -16.39 -16.33
N PRO A 627 52.48 -15.41 -16.71
CA PRO A 627 52.76 -13.98 -16.52
C PRO A 627 52.67 -13.57 -15.04
N SER A 628 53.60 -12.71 -14.63
CA SER A 628 53.81 -12.19 -13.29
C SER A 628 52.83 -11.09 -12.90
N GLN A 629 52.43 -11.12 -11.63
CA GLN A 629 51.67 -10.10 -10.92
C GLN A 629 52.50 -8.82 -10.75
N GLN A 630 51.86 -7.66 -10.90
CA GLN A 630 52.38 -6.40 -10.35
C GLN A 630 52.25 -6.44 -8.82
N GLU A 631 53.38 -6.35 -8.12
CA GLU A 631 53.45 -6.20 -6.68
C GLU A 631 52.98 -4.80 -6.26
N GLY A 632 51.91 -4.75 -5.47
CA GLY A 632 51.56 -3.59 -4.65
C GLY A 632 52.28 -3.65 -3.30
N ASP A 633 52.65 -2.49 -2.78
CA ASP A 633 53.38 -2.29 -1.52
C ASP A 633 52.87 -3.20 -0.37
N PRO A 634 53.64 -4.21 0.07
CA PRO A 634 53.17 -5.25 0.99
C PRO A 634 52.81 -4.73 2.39
N ALA A 635 53.37 -3.59 2.80
CA ALA A 635 53.04 -2.96 4.10
C ALA A 635 51.59 -2.45 4.14
N ARG A 636 51.11 -1.90 3.02
CA ARG A 636 49.77 -1.33 2.92
C ARG A 636 48.68 -2.41 2.84
N VAL A 637 49.01 -3.57 2.28
CA VAL A 637 48.10 -4.73 2.24
C VAL A 637 47.91 -5.30 3.64
N THR A 638 48.99 -5.42 4.43
CA THR A 638 48.90 -5.91 5.81
C THR A 638 48.10 -4.98 6.73
N ASP A 639 48.21 -3.66 6.52
CA ASP A 639 47.42 -2.68 7.27
C ASP A 639 45.94 -2.75 6.91
N LEU A 640 45.61 -2.90 5.63
CA LEU A 640 44.23 -3.06 5.16
C LEU A 640 43.59 -4.39 5.60
N GLU A 641 44.38 -5.46 5.72
CA GLU A 641 43.92 -6.73 6.28
C GLU A 641 43.64 -6.64 7.78
N LYS A 642 44.47 -5.88 8.51
CA LYS A 642 44.27 -5.62 9.94
C LYS A 642 43.04 -4.75 10.19
N GLU A 643 42.84 -3.72 9.38
CA GLU A 643 41.65 -2.85 9.42
C GLU A 643 40.38 -3.63 9.06
N ASN A 644 40.41 -4.47 8.03
CA ASN A 644 39.28 -5.36 7.71
C ASN A 644 38.94 -6.32 8.85
N ARG A 645 39.95 -6.84 9.55
CA ARG A 645 39.74 -7.74 10.69
C ARG A 645 39.11 -7.00 11.87
N GLN A 646 39.51 -5.75 12.12
CA GLN A 646 38.91 -4.89 13.15
C GLN A 646 37.47 -4.51 12.80
N LEU A 647 37.19 -4.13 11.55
CA LEU A 647 35.84 -3.80 11.09
C LEU A 647 34.91 -5.02 11.17
N LYS A 648 35.39 -6.22 10.82
CA LYS A 648 34.61 -7.46 10.98
C LYS A 648 34.28 -7.76 12.44
N ALA A 649 35.22 -7.50 13.37
CA ALA A 649 34.97 -7.66 14.80
C ALA A 649 33.92 -6.67 15.31
N GLN A 650 34.00 -5.39 14.88
CA GLN A 650 33.01 -4.37 15.23
C GLN A 650 31.61 -4.70 14.69
N VAL A 651 31.52 -5.20 13.46
CA VAL A 651 30.24 -5.62 12.86
C VAL A 651 29.63 -6.79 13.65
N ALA A 652 30.43 -7.79 14.05
CA ALA A 652 29.96 -8.90 14.85
C ALA A 652 29.45 -8.46 16.24
N GLU A 653 30.13 -7.49 16.87
CA GLU A 653 29.71 -6.93 18.15
C GLU A 653 28.41 -6.11 18.02
N LEU A 654 28.27 -5.31 16.96
CA LEU A 654 27.04 -4.58 16.68
C LEU A 654 25.87 -5.51 16.36
N GLN A 655 26.10 -6.60 15.62
CA GLN A 655 25.08 -7.62 15.35
C GLN A 655 24.59 -8.28 16.64
N LYS A 656 25.51 -8.60 17.56
CA LYS A 656 25.14 -9.12 18.88
C LYS A 656 24.29 -8.12 19.68
N ARG A 657 24.65 -6.83 19.64
CA ARG A 657 23.91 -5.77 20.32
C ARG A 657 22.51 -5.54 19.73
N VAL A 658 22.35 -5.69 18.41
CA VAL A 658 21.03 -5.63 17.76
C VAL A 658 20.15 -6.80 18.22
N GLN A 659 20.68 -8.02 18.25
CA GLN A 659 19.95 -9.19 18.75
C GLN A 659 19.53 -9.04 20.22
N GLU A 660 20.39 -8.46 21.06
CA GLU A 660 20.08 -8.15 22.46
C GLU A 660 18.94 -7.12 22.57
N LEU A 661 18.99 -6.03 21.78
CA LEU A 661 17.93 -5.00 21.75
C LEU A 661 16.59 -5.53 21.19
N GLU A 662 16.62 -6.38 20.19
CA GLU A 662 15.43 -7.04 19.63
C GLU A 662 14.79 -7.99 20.66
N ALA A 663 15.61 -8.75 21.40
CA ALA A 663 15.14 -9.60 22.49
C ALA A 663 14.52 -8.76 23.62
N GLU A 664 15.13 -7.63 23.98
CA GLU A 664 14.59 -6.69 24.97
C GLU A 664 13.26 -6.06 24.54
N GLN A 665 13.15 -5.63 23.28
CA GLN A 665 11.92 -5.08 22.72
C GLN A 665 10.80 -6.14 22.69
N LYS A 666 11.10 -7.37 22.28
CA LYS A 666 10.15 -8.48 22.30
C LYS A 666 9.67 -8.79 23.71
N ALA A 667 10.58 -8.84 24.69
CA ALA A 667 10.24 -9.05 26.09
C ALA A 667 9.42 -7.89 26.70
N ALA A 668 9.65 -6.64 26.26
CA ALA A 668 8.85 -5.49 26.67
C ALA A 668 7.43 -5.52 26.06
N ALA A 669 7.32 -5.92 24.79
CA ALA A 669 6.04 -6.08 24.10
C ALA A 669 5.18 -7.19 24.73
N CYS A 670 5.77 -8.36 25.02
CA CYS A 670 5.07 -9.46 25.71
C CYS A 670 4.58 -9.04 27.10
N ARG A 671 5.41 -8.35 27.89
CA ARG A 671 5.01 -7.81 29.21
C ARG A 671 3.87 -6.79 29.11
N SER A 672 3.90 -5.90 28.11
CA SER A 672 2.83 -4.93 27.88
C SER A 672 1.51 -5.62 27.50
N ARG A 673 1.57 -6.63 26.64
CA ARG A 673 0.42 -7.45 26.23
C ARG A 673 -0.18 -8.22 27.41
N ALA A 674 0.65 -8.87 28.22
CA ALA A 674 0.25 -9.53 29.47
C ALA A 674 -0.46 -8.58 30.44
N LYS A 675 0.08 -7.36 30.65
CA LYS A 675 -0.52 -6.33 31.52
C LYS A 675 -1.90 -5.87 31.02
N LYS A 676 -2.06 -5.71 29.71
CA LYS A 676 -3.35 -5.33 29.09
C LYS A 676 -4.40 -6.43 29.27
N LEU A 677 -4.02 -7.70 29.12
CA LEU A 677 -4.91 -8.84 29.35
C LEU A 677 -5.38 -8.89 30.81
N LEU A 678 -4.46 -8.79 31.77
CA LEU A 678 -4.81 -8.76 33.20
C LEU A 678 -5.75 -7.60 33.56
N THR A 679 -5.47 -6.39 33.06
CA THR A 679 -6.33 -5.23 33.30
C THR A 679 -7.74 -5.43 32.73
N ARG A 680 -7.86 -6.15 31.60
CA ARG A 680 -9.15 -6.50 30.99
C ARG A 680 -9.90 -7.53 31.84
N LEU A 681 -9.20 -8.53 32.38
CA LEU A 681 -9.78 -9.57 33.24
C LEU A 681 -10.25 -9.02 34.58
N GLU A 682 -9.49 -8.10 35.18
CA GLU A 682 -9.91 -7.37 36.40
C GLU A 682 -11.20 -6.58 36.17
N LYS A 683 -11.32 -5.92 35.02
CA LYS A 683 -12.57 -5.24 34.61
C LYS A 683 -13.74 -6.20 34.35
N GLN A 684 -13.46 -7.46 34.07
CA GLN A 684 -14.44 -8.53 33.86
C GLN A 684 -14.78 -9.30 35.15
N GLY A 685 -14.19 -8.92 36.29
CA GLY A 685 -14.53 -9.46 37.61
C GLY A 685 -13.52 -10.46 38.18
N LEU A 686 -12.35 -10.64 37.57
CA LEU A 686 -11.26 -11.43 38.12
C LEU A 686 -10.56 -10.64 39.26
N SER A 687 -10.52 -11.17 40.48
CA SER A 687 -9.80 -10.59 41.60
C SER A 687 -8.62 -11.48 42.01
N PHE A 688 -7.43 -10.88 42.16
CA PHE A 688 -6.25 -11.55 42.72
C PHE A 688 -6.29 -11.49 44.26
N ALA A 689 -5.79 -12.54 44.93
CA ALA A 689 -5.79 -12.60 46.39
C ALA A 689 -4.74 -11.66 47.02
N SER A 690 -3.69 -11.32 46.28
CA SER A 690 -2.66 -10.35 46.66
C SER A 690 -2.03 -9.69 45.41
N GLU A 691 -1.32 -8.58 45.60
CA GLU A 691 -0.51 -7.96 44.53
C GLU A 691 0.65 -8.87 44.10
N GLU A 692 1.15 -9.72 44.99
CA GLU A 692 2.18 -10.73 44.68
C GLU A 692 1.64 -11.79 43.70
N ASP A 693 0.39 -12.24 43.88
CA ASP A 693 -0.26 -13.19 42.96
C ASP A 693 -0.53 -12.57 41.59
N ARG A 694 -0.90 -11.28 41.58
CA ARG A 694 -1.08 -10.51 40.34
C ARG A 694 0.23 -10.40 39.57
N GLU A 695 1.33 -10.13 40.26
CA GLU A 695 2.65 -10.00 39.65
C GLU A 695 3.20 -11.36 39.18
N ALA A 696 2.96 -12.43 39.94
CA ALA A 696 3.27 -13.79 39.53
C ALA A 696 2.54 -14.20 38.24
N GLU A 697 1.25 -13.86 38.13
CA GLU A 697 0.47 -14.14 36.92
C GLU A 697 0.90 -13.27 35.73
N LEU A 698 1.25 -12.00 35.96
CA LEU A 698 1.84 -11.13 34.93
C LEU A 698 3.14 -11.74 34.38
N LYS A 699 4.00 -12.23 35.26
CA LYS A 699 5.27 -12.87 34.89
C LYS A 699 5.03 -14.15 34.09
N ARG A 700 4.13 -15.01 34.56
CA ARG A 700 3.74 -16.24 33.86
C ARG A 700 3.25 -15.94 32.44
N LEU A 701 2.36 -14.94 32.30
CA LEU A 701 1.81 -14.52 31.00
C LEU A 701 2.86 -13.89 30.09
N ALA A 702 3.82 -13.13 30.64
CA ALA A 702 4.88 -12.50 29.87
C ALA A 702 5.93 -13.48 29.33
N GLU A 703 6.06 -14.66 29.95
CA GLU A 703 7.00 -15.73 29.56
C GLU A 703 6.38 -16.76 28.58
N LEU A 704 5.09 -16.64 28.24
CA LEU A 704 4.44 -17.50 27.25
C LEU A 704 4.92 -17.21 25.82
N SER A 705 4.93 -18.25 24.99
CA SER A 705 5.10 -18.08 23.53
C SER A 705 3.89 -17.38 22.93
N ASP A 706 4.05 -16.72 21.77
CA ASP A 706 2.96 -15.98 21.13
C ASP A 706 1.74 -16.86 20.83
N GLU A 707 1.95 -18.11 20.43
CA GLU A 707 0.90 -19.10 20.18
C GLU A 707 0.17 -19.51 21.47
N THR A 708 0.91 -19.76 22.55
CA THR A 708 0.32 -20.14 23.85
C THR A 708 -0.39 -18.96 24.52
N PHE A 709 0.12 -17.74 24.33
CA PHE A 709 -0.54 -16.52 24.79
C PHE A 709 -1.86 -16.28 24.03
N ALA A 710 -1.86 -16.45 22.70
CA ALA A 710 -3.07 -16.30 21.89
C ALA A 710 -4.15 -17.34 22.26
N ALA A 711 -3.75 -18.58 22.51
CA ALA A 711 -4.66 -19.62 23.02
C ALA A 711 -5.22 -19.25 24.41
N THR A 712 -4.39 -18.66 25.27
CA THR A 712 -4.78 -18.18 26.60
C THR A 712 -5.78 -17.02 26.51
N GLU A 713 -5.54 -16.02 25.64
CA GLU A 713 -6.50 -14.95 25.36
C GLU A 713 -7.85 -15.48 24.88
N ALA A 714 -7.84 -16.41 23.93
CA ALA A 714 -9.06 -17.01 23.40
C ALA A 714 -9.83 -17.84 24.45
N ALA A 715 -9.14 -18.48 25.39
CA ALA A 715 -9.76 -19.20 26.50
C ALA A 715 -10.43 -18.23 27.48
N TYR A 716 -9.77 -17.12 27.81
CA TYR A 716 -10.31 -16.10 28.70
C TYR A 716 -11.52 -15.37 28.12
N GLU A 717 -11.55 -15.12 26.80
CA GLU A 717 -12.70 -14.49 26.13
C GLU A 717 -13.95 -15.37 26.11
N ARG A 718 -13.81 -16.68 26.34
CA ARG A 718 -14.92 -17.64 26.40
C ARG A 718 -15.52 -17.78 27.80
N LEU A 719 -14.96 -17.13 28.83
CA LEU A 719 -15.52 -17.16 30.18
C LEU A 719 -16.78 -16.27 30.27
N PRO A 720 -17.90 -16.77 30.82
CA PRO A 720 -19.12 -15.98 30.99
C PRO A 720 -18.92 -14.87 32.03
N LYS A 721 -19.42 -13.65 31.71
CA LYS A 721 -19.39 -12.49 32.61
C LYS A 721 -20.17 -12.81 33.89
N SER A 722 -19.54 -12.71 35.06
CA SER A 722 -20.24 -12.84 36.34
C SER A 722 -21.19 -11.65 36.53
N ALA A 723 -22.49 -11.95 36.70
CA ALA A 723 -23.47 -10.95 37.09
C ALA A 723 -23.15 -10.46 38.51
N LYS A 724 -23.09 -9.14 38.68
CA LYS A 724 -22.90 -8.47 39.98
C LYS A 724 -23.93 -8.99 40.99
N ALA A 725 -23.44 -9.44 42.14
CA ALA A 725 -24.26 -9.67 43.32
C ALA A 725 -24.67 -8.30 43.89
N ASP A 726 -25.97 -7.97 43.79
CA ASP A 726 -26.57 -6.87 44.54
C ASP A 726 -26.62 -7.26 46.03
N LYS A 727 -25.76 -6.61 46.82
CA LYS A 727 -25.96 -6.42 48.26
C LYS A 727 -26.90 -5.23 48.41
N ASP A 728 -28.14 -5.49 48.81
CA ASP A 728 -28.91 -4.68 49.78
C ASP A 728 -30.33 -5.25 49.89
N LYS A 729 -30.60 -5.97 50.98
CA LYS A 729 -31.88 -5.91 51.73
C LYS A 729 -31.78 -6.71 53.03
N GLU A 730 -32.08 -6.00 54.12
CA GLU A 730 -32.08 -6.40 55.52
C GLU A 730 -33.16 -7.42 55.89
N GLU A 731 -32.97 -8.01 57.07
CA GLU A 731 -33.65 -9.11 57.72
C GLU A 731 -35.13 -8.89 58.20
N LYS A 732 -35.94 -9.95 58.00
CA LYS A 732 -36.86 -10.67 58.94
C LYS A 732 -38.32 -10.17 59.17
N PRO A 733 -39.26 -11.01 59.69
CA PRO A 733 -39.53 -12.46 59.47
C PRO A 733 -41.05 -12.83 59.31
N ALA A 734 -41.31 -14.10 58.98
CA ALA A 734 -42.51 -14.98 59.09
C ALA A 734 -43.93 -14.41 59.41
N ASP A 735 -44.96 -14.81 58.65
CA ASP A 735 -45.97 -15.86 58.99
C ASP A 735 -47.30 -15.70 58.20
N SER A 736 -48.07 -16.79 58.12
CA SER A 736 -49.50 -16.95 57.77
C SER A 736 -49.95 -17.14 56.30
N ASP A 737 -50.11 -18.42 55.97
CA ASP A 737 -51.38 -19.14 55.79
C ASP A 737 -52.39 -18.84 54.63
N GLN A 738 -52.85 -19.97 54.07
CA GLN A 738 -54.15 -20.29 53.45
C GLN A 738 -54.64 -19.62 52.14
N GLY A 739 -54.75 -20.47 51.10
CA GLY A 739 -56.07 -20.80 50.54
C GLY A 739 -56.30 -20.60 49.03
N GLY A 740 -56.57 -21.68 48.29
CA GLY A 740 -57.38 -21.62 47.06
C GLY A 740 -56.90 -22.43 45.84
N LYS A 741 -57.19 -23.73 45.81
CA LYS A 741 -57.29 -24.62 44.62
C LYS A 741 -58.80 -24.80 44.28
N PRO A 742 -59.24 -25.58 43.26
CA PRO A 742 -58.65 -26.07 42.00
C PRO A 742 -59.65 -26.07 40.80
N ALA A 743 -59.22 -26.50 39.60
CA ALA A 743 -60.05 -27.32 38.70
C ALA A 743 -59.17 -28.11 37.71
N ALA A 744 -59.54 -29.36 37.46
CA ALA A 744 -58.81 -30.35 36.68
C ALA A 744 -59.75 -31.18 35.77
N LYS A 745 -59.14 -31.91 34.82
CA LYS A 745 -59.59 -33.10 34.04
C LYS A 745 -60.38 -32.80 32.75
N ALA A 746 -60.34 -33.64 31.70
CA ALA A 746 -60.13 -35.10 31.58
C ALA A 746 -59.44 -35.46 30.23
N SER A 747 -59.08 -36.69 29.80
CA SER A 747 -59.49 -38.11 30.06
C SER A 747 -58.49 -39.03 29.31
N THR A 748 -57.83 -40.07 29.87
CA THR A 748 -58.17 -41.51 30.01
C THR A 748 -58.67 -42.29 28.78
N GLU A 749 -57.89 -43.26 28.24
CA GLU A 749 -58.07 -44.74 28.34
C GLU A 749 -57.13 -45.52 27.36
N THR A 750 -57.13 -46.86 27.45
CA THR A 750 -55.99 -47.80 27.44
C THR A 750 -56.06 -48.85 26.27
N PRO A 751 -55.31 -50.00 26.20
CA PRO A 751 -54.50 -50.40 25.04
C PRO A 751 -54.86 -51.76 24.38
N LEU A 752 -54.22 -52.14 23.26
CA LEU A 752 -54.16 -53.54 22.79
C LEU A 752 -52.79 -53.92 22.15
N ARG A 753 -52.35 -55.12 22.54
CA ARG A 753 -51.16 -55.95 22.20
C ARG A 753 -51.20 -56.48 20.75
N SER A 754 -50.25 -57.20 20.14
CA SER A 754 -48.82 -57.59 20.24
C SER A 754 -48.56 -58.48 19.00
N ASP A 755 -47.37 -58.51 18.40
CA ASP A 755 -46.69 -59.80 18.11
C ASP A 755 -45.24 -59.66 17.63
N ALA A 756 -44.50 -60.75 17.84
CA ALA A 756 -43.09 -61.02 17.54
C ALA A 756 -42.05 -60.47 18.53
N GLY A 757 -41.82 -61.25 19.59
CA GLY A 757 -40.76 -61.04 20.57
C GLY A 757 -39.38 -61.40 20.06
N VAL A 758 -38.49 -60.40 20.09
CA VAL A 758 -37.05 -60.53 20.36
C VAL A 758 -36.72 -59.30 21.22
N ARG A 759 -36.12 -59.47 22.39
CA ARG A 759 -35.67 -58.35 23.24
C ARG A 759 -34.32 -57.85 22.71
N PRO A 760 -34.17 -56.61 22.24
CA PRO A 760 -32.87 -55.99 22.16
C PRO A 760 -32.44 -55.64 23.59
N HIS A 761 -31.19 -55.92 23.91
CA HIS A 761 -30.50 -55.47 25.12
C HIS A 761 -30.84 -54.01 25.43
N ASP A 762 -31.01 -53.71 26.73
CA ASP A 762 -31.17 -52.35 27.24
C ASP A 762 -30.07 -51.43 26.69
N VAL A 763 -30.42 -50.64 25.67
CA VAL A 763 -29.62 -49.51 25.22
C VAL A 763 -29.89 -48.40 26.22
N ASP A 764 -28.89 -48.07 27.04
CA ASP A 764 -28.90 -46.89 27.88
C ASP A 764 -28.92 -45.65 26.95
N ASP A 765 -30.14 -45.20 26.60
CA ASP A 765 -30.41 -43.99 25.82
C ASP A 765 -30.13 -42.72 26.65
N ARG A 766 -28.93 -42.67 27.26
CA ARG A 766 -28.35 -41.40 27.65
C ARG A 766 -28.02 -40.65 26.37
N LYS A 767 -28.68 -39.52 26.15
CA LYS A 767 -28.28 -38.52 25.16
C LYS A 767 -26.90 -37.98 25.56
N VAL A 768 -25.86 -38.66 25.12
CA VAL A 768 -24.47 -38.21 25.25
C VAL A 768 -24.29 -37.02 24.32
N SER A 769 -23.78 -35.91 24.86
CA SER A 769 -23.61 -34.66 24.10
C SER A 769 -22.60 -34.84 22.96
N LEU A 770 -22.67 -33.99 21.93
CA LEU A 770 -21.70 -34.00 20.82
C LEU A 770 -20.25 -33.86 21.36
N GLU A 771 -20.10 -33.13 22.46
CA GLU A 771 -18.85 -32.85 23.13
C GLU A 771 -18.27 -34.10 23.83
N ASP A 772 -19.12 -34.93 24.41
CA ASP A 772 -18.71 -36.21 25.02
C ASP A 772 -18.35 -37.24 23.94
N ARG A 773 -19.08 -37.29 22.82
CA ARG A 773 -18.74 -38.15 21.66
C ARG A 773 -17.40 -37.76 21.03
N LEU A 774 -17.12 -36.46 20.93
CA LEU A 774 -15.84 -35.97 20.43
C LEU A 774 -14.71 -36.27 21.41
N ARG A 775 -14.94 -36.10 22.72
CA ARG A 775 -13.96 -36.44 23.76
C ARG A 775 -13.59 -37.93 23.73
N ASP A 776 -14.58 -38.80 23.62
CA ASP A 776 -14.35 -40.25 23.54
C ASP A 776 -13.64 -40.64 22.23
N GLY A 777 -14.00 -40.01 21.11
CA GLY A 777 -13.31 -40.21 19.83
C GLY A 777 -11.85 -39.75 19.86
N PHE A 778 -11.55 -38.60 20.46
CA PHE A 778 -10.20 -38.09 20.63
C PHE A 778 -9.37 -38.96 21.59
N MET A 779 -9.98 -39.44 22.69
CA MET A 779 -9.31 -40.34 23.64
C MET A 779 -9.07 -41.73 23.07
N ALA A 780 -9.97 -42.24 22.21
CA ALA A 780 -9.77 -43.49 21.48
C ALA A 780 -8.62 -43.36 20.46
N ALA A 781 -8.58 -42.26 19.69
CA ALA A 781 -7.50 -41.98 18.76
C ALA A 781 -6.15 -41.76 19.47
N TYR A 782 -6.15 -41.16 20.66
CA TYR A 782 -4.97 -41.01 21.50
C TYR A 782 -4.46 -42.37 22.01
N ARG A 783 -5.32 -43.21 22.59
CA ARG A 783 -4.93 -44.54 23.08
C ARG A 783 -4.40 -45.46 21.96
N ASN A 784 -4.97 -45.37 20.76
CA ASN A 784 -4.49 -46.10 19.58
C ASN A 784 -3.11 -45.62 19.08
N ARG A 785 -2.72 -44.38 19.43
CA ARG A 785 -1.44 -43.76 19.05
C ARG A 785 -0.33 -44.01 20.08
N VAL A 786 -0.69 -44.31 21.33
CA VAL A 786 0.24 -44.50 22.46
C VAL A 786 0.57 -45.98 22.68
N GLY A 787 -0.09 -46.91 21.97
CA GLY A 787 0.30 -48.33 21.94
C GLY A 787 0.02 -49.08 23.24
N GLU A 788 -1.05 -48.75 23.94
CA GLU A 788 -1.51 -49.54 25.10
C GLU A 788 -2.36 -50.72 24.62
N ASP A 789 -1.82 -51.93 24.78
CA ASP A 789 -2.51 -53.20 24.51
C ASP A 789 -3.70 -53.39 25.46
N PHE A 790 -4.86 -53.70 24.90
CA PHE A 790 -6.02 -54.18 25.66
C PHE A 790 -5.85 -55.68 25.99
N PRO A 791 -6.20 -56.13 27.21
CA PRO A 791 -6.38 -57.56 27.46
C PRO A 791 -7.63 -58.06 26.75
N GLU A 792 -7.46 -59.16 25.99
CA GLU A 792 -8.53 -59.96 25.41
C GLU A 792 -9.57 -60.38 26.45
N HIS A 793 -10.85 -60.20 26.10
CA HIS A 793 -11.94 -61.14 26.35
C HIS A 793 -13.13 -60.67 25.49
N SER A 794 -13.87 -61.47 24.74
CA SER A 794 -13.73 -62.81 24.17
C SER A 794 -15.10 -63.05 23.52
N GLN A 795 -15.12 -63.30 22.20
CA GLN A 795 -16.13 -64.08 21.44
C GLN A 795 -17.62 -63.63 21.56
N ILE A 796 -18.38 -63.52 20.49
CA ILE A 796 -18.97 -64.66 19.77
C ILE A 796 -19.54 -64.17 18.44
N ASN A 797 -19.31 -64.98 17.41
CA ASN A 797 -19.91 -64.95 16.07
C ASN A 797 -21.45 -65.02 16.11
N ALA A 798 -22.12 -64.21 15.29
CA ALA A 798 -23.16 -64.58 14.32
C ALA A 798 -23.74 -63.31 13.66
#